data_AF-A0A957TVP4-F1
#
_entry.id   AF-A0A957TVP4-F1
#
_cell.length_a   1.000
_cell.length_b   1.000
_cell.length_c   1.000
_cell.angle_alpha   90.00
_cell.angle_beta   90.00
_cell.angle_gamma   90.00
#
_symmetry.space_group_name_H-M   'P 1'
#
loop_
_entity.id
_entity.type
_entity.pdbx_description
1 polymer ?
#
loop_
_entity_poly.entity_id
_entity_poly.type
_entity_poly.pdbx_seq_one_letter_code
_entity_poly.pdbx_strand_id
1 'polypeptide(L)'
;MKKWIHVLLITFGAVCATLLAISHSSSLYAQTSSGDWGCWITVDESVPVTKCAWDTHDWGNGDYTTLAGDINGDGKADRILYRATDGDWGCWLTSYATKCRWDTQKWGTADYMPLLGDIDGDGRADRILYRAQDGDWGCQLANGEKCNWDAEKWGTIDYVPLIGDVNGDGKVDRILYSPRDGDWGCLLTGKDQSNPEKCNWDTEDWGDASYVPMLGDVNGDGKADRILYRATDGDWGCWFTDVKEPDKQKCNWDTDDWGSADYTPLIGDVNGDGKVDRMLYRPADGDWGCWITDAPDRDRPKCAWDAQDWGNANYVPLVADVDGDGKADRILHESLPTQRVINLSISLYKTAGTEEERAPYVGILKHFADAIYEMSNGRHTLGKVTIFQNGMNSNTADILWVNTEWPHVPGGCISGVGKAGCHINTGDTYPFSTPYNATHAANWQGAGYTLAHEWGHYYYGLFDEYNGSAACNDTPANIFQLQTCDSMPNSVMNNQWHARNNNYNWLNFGVAVNQTRHNVNWRVYGASGWEVLARSPQLDPRDGQRRRSTRLTYFPELASVAPASTSSSPIELPNANSRSHLQIHWIAPPAISHAAVATNSDDYQPMVRLANSNALWYPEAAILVATLAKEGGFIAKSDIMATVAAPDSTIETITFHDDGIAPDLEADDGLYTASWLYTQNGKHLITVHFSNGAGAAQIVYASNHYTPDPTGTGYQPLPQSITEKFDEATTIDVYVNGSPANVNTPQLPTQITLDNRNFPGRIDEAGDQDSFTFTPAQSGEVVVRLTDFAYGMQPHVNVLRDTNELAVLAESQYIPTGDNYFFTKLMVEVQQTYRIEVSHVNPNATDGLYNISVGPPLPNQTEQGS
;
A
#
# COMPACT_ATOMS: atom_id res chain seq x y z
N MET A 1 -4.00 -15.83 30.81
CA MET A 1 -2.68 -15.43 30.32
C MET A 1 -2.19 -16.54 29.40
N LYS A 2 -2.43 -16.42 28.09
CA LYS A 2 -2.03 -17.39 27.06
C LYS A 2 -1.05 -16.65 26.15
N LYS A 3 0.24 -16.95 26.28
CA LYS A 3 1.28 -16.43 25.37
C LYS A 3 1.36 -17.40 24.20
N TRP A 4 1.05 -16.92 23.00
CA TRP A 4 1.27 -17.66 21.76
C TRP A 4 2.77 -17.55 21.45
N ILE A 5 3.52 -18.60 21.74
CA ILE A 5 4.94 -18.69 21.42
C ILE A 5 5.02 -19.13 19.95
N HIS A 6 5.39 -18.18 19.10
CA HIS A 6 5.76 -18.45 17.72
C HIS A 6 7.16 -19.05 17.77
N VAL A 7 7.34 -20.28 17.29
CA VAL A 7 8.66 -20.72 16.86
C VAL A 7 8.87 -20.20 15.46
N LEU A 8 9.64 -19.14 15.43
CA LEU A 8 10.34 -18.70 14.27
C LEU A 8 11.80 -18.90 14.67
N LEU A 9 12.69 -19.15 13.71
CA LEU A 9 13.81 -18.22 13.69
C LEU A 9 13.15 -16.82 13.81
N ILE A 10 13.17 -16.18 15.00
CA ILE A 10 13.00 -14.73 15.32
C ILE A 10 11.75 -14.20 16.14
N THR A 11 12.06 -13.45 17.24
CA THR A 11 11.39 -12.32 17.99
C THR A 11 10.23 -12.45 19.02
N PHE A 12 10.37 -11.74 20.16
CA PHE A 12 9.33 -10.97 20.91
C PHE A 12 9.97 -9.83 21.76
N GLY A 13 9.28 -8.69 21.95
CA GLY A 13 9.88 -7.44 22.47
C GLY A 13 9.27 -6.72 23.72
N ALA A 14 9.71 -5.44 23.87
CA ALA A 14 9.15 -4.24 24.56
C ALA A 14 9.75 -3.75 25.93
N VAL A 15 10.32 -2.52 25.93
CA VAL A 15 9.88 -1.24 26.61
C VAL A 15 11.04 -0.25 26.98
N CYS A 16 11.10 0.89 26.24
CA CYS A 16 11.34 2.32 26.59
C CYS A 16 12.56 2.86 27.43
N ALA A 17 13.38 3.77 26.85
CA ALA A 17 13.43 5.25 27.14
C ALA A 17 14.73 6.00 26.67
N THR A 18 14.57 7.06 25.84
CA THR A 18 15.33 8.37 25.67
C THR A 18 16.89 8.39 25.67
N LEU A 19 17.66 9.07 24.78
CA LEU A 19 17.59 10.46 24.26
C LEU A 19 18.70 10.72 23.16
N LEU A 20 18.36 11.50 22.11
CA LEU A 20 19.17 12.37 21.19
C LEU A 20 20.64 12.04 20.77
N ALA A 21 20.92 12.01 19.45
CA ALA A 21 21.64 13.09 18.70
C ALA A 21 21.89 12.81 17.18
N ILE A 22 21.14 13.53 16.34
CA ILE A 22 21.40 14.21 15.04
C ILE A 22 22.68 13.93 14.19
N SER A 23 22.42 13.67 12.89
CA SER A 23 23.15 13.99 11.63
C SER A 23 24.43 13.20 11.29
N HIS A 24 24.62 12.64 10.08
CA HIS A 24 24.51 13.26 8.76
C HIS A 24 24.09 12.27 7.66
N SER A 25 23.45 12.86 6.65
CA SER A 25 22.98 12.36 5.37
C SER A 25 23.98 11.57 4.51
N SER A 26 23.50 10.48 3.91
CA SER A 26 23.31 10.40 2.44
C SER A 26 22.40 9.22 2.08
N SER A 27 21.28 9.59 1.47
CA SER A 27 20.17 8.81 0.90
C SER A 27 20.56 7.69 -0.07
N LEU A 28 19.90 6.54 0.04
CA LEU A 28 19.49 5.67 -1.07
C LEU A 28 18.56 4.55 -0.56
N TYR A 29 17.27 4.84 -0.36
CA TYR A 29 16.22 3.81 -0.44
C TYR A 29 14.96 4.47 -0.99
N ALA A 30 14.61 4.10 -2.22
CA ALA A 30 13.29 4.36 -2.77
C ALA A 30 12.28 3.61 -1.90
N GLN A 31 11.18 4.27 -1.52
CA GLN A 31 10.02 3.55 -1.01
C GLN A 31 9.49 2.69 -2.15
N THR A 32 9.73 1.39 -2.10
CA THR A 32 9.15 0.39 -3.01
C THR A 32 7.96 -0.28 -2.35
N SER A 33 7.11 -0.88 -3.19
CA SER A 33 6.01 -1.75 -2.78
C SER A 33 6.54 -2.92 -1.95
N SER A 34 5.74 -3.35 -0.98
CA SER A 34 6.02 -4.46 -0.08
C SER A 34 6.52 -5.74 -0.77
N GLY A 35 7.56 -6.39 -0.22
CA GLY A 35 8.02 -7.72 -0.63
C GLY A 35 9.45 -7.79 -1.17
N ASP A 36 10.29 -6.78 -0.91
CA ASP A 36 11.68 -6.77 -1.38
C ASP A 36 12.58 -7.71 -0.55
N TRP A 37 13.29 -8.59 -1.27
CA TRP A 37 14.34 -9.45 -0.72
C TRP A 37 15.71 -8.79 -0.90
N GLY A 38 16.40 -8.51 0.21
CA GLY A 38 17.81 -8.17 0.21
C GLY A 38 18.66 -9.37 0.60
N CYS A 39 19.59 -9.80 -0.24
CA CYS A 39 20.57 -10.81 0.17
C CYS A 39 21.97 -10.41 -0.30
N TRP A 40 22.96 -10.60 0.57
CA TRP A 40 24.34 -10.22 0.33
C TRP A 40 25.24 -11.40 0.61
N ILE A 41 26.08 -11.68 -0.37
CA ILE A 41 27.07 -12.75 -0.32
C ILE A 41 28.22 -12.29 0.57
N THR A 42 28.55 -13.10 1.57
CA THR A 42 29.72 -12.90 2.42
C THR A 42 30.96 -13.38 1.67
N VAL A 43 31.52 -12.50 0.85
CA VAL A 43 32.86 -12.76 0.31
C VAL A 43 33.93 -12.44 1.34
N ASP A 44 34.94 -13.31 1.42
CA ASP A 44 36.19 -13.17 2.18
C ASP A 44 36.80 -11.76 2.02
N GLU A 45 37.62 -11.33 3.00
CA GLU A 45 38.06 -9.96 3.39
C GLU A 45 38.67 -9.06 2.28
N SER A 46 38.62 -9.45 1.00
CA SER A 46 39.25 -8.79 -0.13
C SER A 46 38.35 -8.49 -1.34
N VAL A 47 37.05 -8.82 -1.31
CA VAL A 47 36.12 -8.57 -2.44
C VAL A 47 34.91 -7.73 -1.99
N PRO A 48 34.42 -6.76 -2.82
CA PRO A 48 33.21 -6.01 -2.49
C PRO A 48 32.00 -6.94 -2.30
N VAL A 49 31.28 -6.74 -1.20
CA VAL A 49 30.01 -7.43 -0.90
C VAL A 49 29.09 -7.29 -2.13
N THR A 50 28.66 -8.42 -2.70
CA THR A 50 27.84 -8.41 -3.93
C THR A 50 26.40 -8.80 -3.58
N LYS A 51 25.44 -8.00 -4.02
CA LYS A 51 24.01 -8.30 -3.86
C LYS A 51 23.67 -9.54 -4.69
N CYS A 52 23.07 -10.55 -4.07
CA CYS A 52 22.65 -11.75 -4.79
C CYS A 52 21.42 -11.44 -5.67
N ALA A 53 21.12 -12.31 -6.64
CA ALA A 53 20.08 -12.07 -7.67
C ALA A 53 18.62 -12.11 -7.16
N TRP A 54 18.40 -12.08 -5.84
CA TRP A 54 17.07 -12.15 -5.22
C TRP A 54 16.27 -10.83 -5.31
N ASP A 55 16.92 -9.73 -5.71
CA ASP A 55 16.40 -8.34 -5.69
C ASP A 55 15.57 -7.91 -6.92
N THR A 56 15.21 -8.82 -7.83
CA THR A 56 14.62 -8.44 -9.13
C THR A 56 13.11 -8.72 -9.27
N HIS A 57 12.45 -9.17 -8.20
CA HIS A 57 11.01 -9.47 -8.18
C HIS A 57 10.39 -9.27 -6.79
N ASP A 58 9.42 -8.34 -6.67
CA ASP A 58 8.50 -8.24 -5.54
C ASP A 58 7.66 -9.53 -5.48
N TRP A 59 7.95 -10.40 -4.52
CA TRP A 59 7.27 -11.68 -4.40
C TRP A 59 7.08 -12.09 -2.94
N GLY A 60 5.82 -12.32 -2.57
CA GLY A 60 5.38 -12.39 -1.17
C GLY A 60 4.82 -11.04 -0.71
N ASN A 61 3.76 -11.07 0.09
CA ASN A 61 3.34 -9.93 0.91
C ASN A 61 3.72 -10.19 2.37
N GLY A 62 3.52 -9.24 3.28
CA GLY A 62 3.88 -9.43 4.70
C GLY A 62 3.10 -10.52 5.46
N ASP A 63 2.23 -11.28 4.81
CA ASP A 63 1.56 -12.46 5.40
C ASP A 63 2.40 -13.75 5.27
N TYR A 64 3.49 -13.72 4.50
CA TYR A 64 4.35 -14.89 4.32
C TYR A 64 5.46 -14.93 5.38
N THR A 65 5.64 -16.09 5.99
CA THR A 65 6.87 -16.50 6.68
C THR A 65 7.93 -16.83 5.65
N THR A 66 9.16 -16.39 5.88
CA THR A 66 10.28 -16.58 4.97
C THR A 66 11.22 -17.67 5.47
N LEU A 67 11.68 -18.52 4.55
CA LEU A 67 12.66 -19.57 4.82
C LEU A 67 13.68 -19.61 3.67
N ALA A 68 14.82 -20.25 3.91
CA ALA A 68 15.87 -20.48 2.92
C ALA A 68 16.41 -21.92 3.06
N GLY A 69 16.71 -22.56 1.94
CA GLY A 69 17.26 -23.92 1.91
C GLY A 69 17.38 -24.45 0.47
N ASP A 70 18.29 -25.39 0.22
CA ASP A 70 18.52 -25.96 -1.12
C ASP A 70 17.43 -26.97 -1.47
N ILE A 71 16.44 -26.57 -2.28
CA ILE A 71 15.29 -27.43 -2.62
C ILE A 71 15.60 -28.28 -3.86
N ASN A 72 16.60 -27.89 -4.65
CA ASN A 72 16.86 -28.46 -5.95
C ASN A 72 18.12 -29.34 -6.00
N GLY A 73 18.95 -29.29 -4.95
CA GLY A 73 20.14 -30.10 -4.74
C GLY A 73 21.37 -29.58 -5.48
N ASP A 74 21.43 -28.28 -5.78
CA ASP A 74 22.57 -27.67 -6.48
C ASP A 74 23.65 -27.12 -5.55
N GLY A 75 23.48 -27.29 -4.24
CA GLY A 75 24.37 -26.78 -3.20
C GLY A 75 24.15 -25.31 -2.87
N LYS A 76 23.08 -24.67 -3.37
CA LYS A 76 22.72 -23.28 -3.04
C LYS A 76 21.35 -23.22 -2.40
N ALA A 77 21.22 -22.37 -1.39
CA ALA A 77 19.95 -22.07 -0.79
C ALA A 77 19.02 -21.37 -1.81
N ASP A 78 17.79 -21.84 -1.86
CA ASP A 78 16.69 -21.25 -2.61
C ASP A 78 15.83 -20.38 -1.69
N ARG A 79 14.97 -19.54 -2.27
CA ARG A 79 14.00 -18.74 -1.51
C ARG A 79 12.72 -19.51 -1.27
N ILE A 80 12.21 -19.50 -0.05
CA ILE A 80 10.93 -20.11 0.31
C ILE A 80 10.04 -19.11 1.05
N LEU A 81 8.76 -19.15 0.71
CA LEU A 81 7.69 -18.38 1.33
C LEU A 81 6.58 -19.32 1.78
N TYR A 82 6.02 -19.09 2.96
CA TYR A 82 4.85 -19.80 3.46
C TYR A 82 3.82 -18.84 4.04
N ARG A 83 2.58 -18.87 3.53
CA ARG A 83 1.47 -18.09 4.10
C ARG A 83 0.56 -19.02 4.88
N ALA A 84 0.58 -18.88 6.20
CA ALA A 84 -0.21 -19.73 7.09
C ALA A 84 -1.72 -19.64 6.78
N THR A 85 -2.24 -18.45 6.46
CA THR A 85 -3.69 -18.20 6.32
C THR A 85 -4.40 -19.12 5.33
N ASP A 86 -3.72 -19.56 4.27
CA ASP A 86 -4.27 -20.47 3.27
C ASP A 86 -3.33 -21.62 2.88
N GLY A 87 -2.23 -21.81 3.62
CA GLY A 87 -1.23 -22.85 3.37
C GLY A 87 -0.50 -22.68 2.05
N ASP A 88 -0.40 -21.46 1.54
CA ASP A 88 0.26 -21.19 0.26
C ASP A 88 1.78 -21.22 0.41
N TRP A 89 2.45 -21.97 -0.48
CA TRP A 89 3.90 -22.07 -0.51
C TRP A 89 4.43 -21.44 -1.79
N GLY A 90 5.45 -20.59 -1.66
CA GLY A 90 6.27 -20.12 -2.76
C GLY A 90 7.68 -20.69 -2.63
N CYS A 91 8.29 -21.10 -3.74
CA CYS A 91 9.73 -21.32 -3.85
C CYS A 91 10.34 -20.73 -5.12
N TRP A 92 11.54 -20.14 -5.03
CA TRP A 92 12.27 -19.61 -6.17
C TRP A 92 13.71 -20.11 -6.17
N LEU A 93 14.08 -20.78 -7.27
CA LEU A 93 15.37 -21.42 -7.43
C LEU A 93 16.46 -20.39 -7.73
N THR A 94 17.49 -20.34 -6.90
CA THR A 94 18.56 -19.34 -6.97
C THR A 94 19.35 -19.47 -8.27
N SER A 95 19.79 -20.69 -8.61
CA SER A 95 20.62 -20.92 -9.81
C SER A 95 19.87 -20.78 -11.14
N TYR A 96 18.55 -20.99 -11.13
CA TYR A 96 17.75 -21.03 -12.37
C TYR A 96 16.90 -19.79 -12.58
N ALA A 97 16.78 -18.92 -11.57
CA ALA A 97 15.89 -17.75 -11.58
C ALA A 97 14.45 -18.10 -12.02
N THR A 98 13.93 -19.23 -11.53
CA THR A 98 12.58 -19.72 -11.84
C THR A 98 11.87 -20.21 -10.59
N LYS A 99 10.53 -20.18 -10.62
CA LYS A 99 9.71 -20.75 -9.55
C LYS A 99 9.84 -22.28 -9.53
N CYS A 100 9.90 -22.86 -8.34
CA CYS A 100 9.82 -24.30 -8.19
C CYS A 100 8.34 -24.75 -8.13
N ARG A 101 8.10 -26.06 -8.17
CA ARG A 101 6.74 -26.63 -8.26
C ARG A 101 5.84 -26.39 -7.04
N TRP A 102 6.40 -26.00 -5.88
CA TRP A 102 5.59 -25.74 -4.68
C TRP A 102 4.66 -24.54 -4.85
N ASP A 103 4.97 -23.61 -5.77
CA ASP A 103 4.15 -22.44 -6.13
C ASP A 103 2.72 -22.80 -6.61
N THR A 104 2.49 -24.07 -6.98
CA THR A 104 1.20 -24.55 -7.47
C THR A 104 0.42 -25.39 -6.46
N GLN A 105 0.99 -25.65 -5.27
CA GLN A 105 0.48 -26.60 -4.30
C GLN A 105 0.34 -25.99 -2.90
N LYS A 106 -0.91 -25.75 -2.50
CA LYS A 106 -1.25 -25.37 -1.13
C LYS A 106 -1.19 -26.56 -0.19
N TRP A 107 -0.59 -26.36 0.98
CA TRP A 107 -0.44 -27.37 2.01
C TRP A 107 -0.28 -26.70 3.39
N GLY A 108 -1.13 -27.07 4.35
CA GLY A 108 -1.23 -26.44 5.67
C GLY A 108 -2.44 -25.51 5.84
N THR A 109 -2.57 -24.92 7.02
CA THR A 109 -3.61 -23.95 7.45
C THR A 109 -3.03 -22.97 8.47
N ALA A 110 -3.80 -21.98 8.91
CA ALA A 110 -3.34 -20.85 9.75
C ALA A 110 -2.62 -21.25 11.04
N ASP A 111 -2.89 -22.45 11.56
CA ASP A 111 -2.33 -22.95 12.82
C ASP A 111 -1.03 -23.76 12.63
N TYR A 112 -0.55 -23.93 11.40
CA TYR A 112 0.69 -24.64 11.11
C TYR A 112 1.89 -23.69 11.00
N MET A 113 3.04 -24.20 11.44
CA MET A 113 4.33 -23.54 11.45
C MET A 113 5.25 -24.24 10.43
N PRO A 114 5.87 -23.51 9.49
CA PRO A 114 6.72 -24.10 8.46
C PRO A 114 8.14 -24.38 8.97
N LEU A 115 8.71 -25.52 8.57
CA LEU A 115 10.14 -25.84 8.70
C LEU A 115 10.67 -26.44 7.37
N LEU A 116 11.99 -26.51 7.21
CA LEU A 116 12.68 -27.08 6.04
C LEU A 116 13.87 -27.96 6.45
N GLY A 117 13.97 -29.15 5.88
CA GLY A 117 15.13 -30.04 6.09
C GLY A 117 15.08 -31.29 5.21
N ASP A 118 16.21 -31.95 5.03
CA ASP A 118 16.33 -33.17 4.20
C ASP A 118 15.83 -34.41 4.97
N ILE A 119 14.61 -34.86 4.68
CA ILE A 119 13.94 -35.94 5.44
C ILE A 119 14.34 -37.31 4.89
N ASP A 120 14.63 -37.41 3.59
CA ASP A 120 14.92 -38.69 2.94
C ASP A 120 16.41 -38.96 2.67
N GLY A 121 17.26 -37.95 2.89
CA GLY A 121 18.72 -38.00 2.76
C GLY A 121 19.20 -37.83 1.33
N ASP A 122 18.42 -37.16 0.47
CA ASP A 122 18.73 -36.98 -0.95
C ASP A 122 19.50 -35.69 -1.28
N GLY A 123 19.81 -34.89 -0.26
CA GLY A 123 20.52 -33.62 -0.35
C GLY A 123 19.62 -32.43 -0.62
N ARG A 124 18.29 -32.58 -0.58
CA ARG A 124 17.33 -31.50 -0.83
C ARG A 124 16.49 -31.19 0.41
N ALA A 125 16.18 -29.92 0.60
CA ALA A 125 15.27 -29.46 1.62
C ALA A 125 13.82 -29.83 1.29
N ASP A 126 13.18 -30.57 2.20
CA ASP A 126 11.78 -30.95 2.14
C ASP A 126 10.90 -29.99 2.97
N ARG A 127 9.60 -29.94 2.67
CA ARG A 127 8.65 -29.13 3.43
C ARG A 127 8.17 -29.88 4.68
N ILE A 128 8.18 -29.17 5.81
CA ILE A 128 7.67 -29.68 7.08
C ILE A 128 6.67 -28.67 7.63
N LEU A 129 5.60 -29.17 8.25
CA LEU A 129 4.61 -28.36 8.95
C LEU A 129 4.37 -28.93 10.34
N TYR A 130 4.29 -28.06 11.34
CA TYR A 130 3.92 -28.43 12.71
C TYR A 130 2.71 -27.62 13.18
N ARG A 131 1.68 -28.28 13.72
CA ARG A 131 0.56 -27.62 14.39
C ARG A 131 0.64 -27.84 15.89
N ALA A 132 0.99 -26.78 16.61
CA ALA A 132 1.16 -26.80 18.05
C ALA A 132 -0.11 -27.20 18.82
N GLN A 133 -1.30 -26.89 18.29
CA GLN A 133 -2.57 -27.16 18.97
C GLN A 133 -2.79 -28.64 19.33
N ASP A 134 -2.33 -29.56 18.49
CA ASP A 134 -2.52 -30.99 18.67
C ASP A 134 -1.27 -31.83 18.40
N GLY A 135 -0.11 -31.18 18.20
CA GLY A 135 1.16 -31.85 17.94
C GLY A 135 1.22 -32.55 16.59
N ASP A 136 0.45 -32.06 15.60
CA ASP A 136 0.38 -32.67 14.27
C ASP A 136 1.61 -32.28 13.43
N TRP A 137 2.36 -33.28 12.98
CA TRP A 137 3.50 -33.10 12.08
C TRP A 137 3.12 -33.56 10.68
N GLY A 138 3.33 -32.69 9.70
CA GLY A 138 3.22 -33.01 8.28
C GLY A 138 4.59 -32.91 7.61
N CYS A 139 4.81 -33.75 6.62
CA CYS A 139 6.00 -33.68 5.76
C CYS A 139 5.67 -33.92 4.29
N GLN A 140 6.36 -33.22 3.41
CA GLN A 140 6.27 -33.40 1.98
C GLN A 140 7.62 -33.20 1.32
N LEU A 141 8.09 -34.23 0.63
CA LEU A 141 9.39 -34.26 0.00
C LEU A 141 9.53 -33.17 -1.09
N ALA A 142 10.77 -32.86 -1.45
CA ALA A 142 11.14 -31.95 -2.51
C ALA A 142 10.62 -32.42 -3.88
N ASN A 143 10.21 -33.68 -4.02
CA ASN A 143 9.51 -34.29 -5.15
C ASN A 143 7.97 -34.39 -5.01
N GLY A 144 7.40 -33.96 -3.88
CA GLY A 144 5.98 -33.67 -3.68
C GLY A 144 5.22 -34.85 -3.12
N GLU A 145 5.90 -35.97 -2.96
CA GLU A 145 5.40 -37.13 -2.25
C GLU A 145 5.32 -36.82 -0.75
N LYS A 146 4.34 -37.41 -0.09
CA LYS A 146 4.23 -37.33 1.37
C LYS A 146 5.28 -38.23 2.00
N CYS A 147 5.83 -37.82 3.14
CA CYS A 147 6.66 -38.71 3.95
C CYS A 147 5.83 -39.39 5.07
N ASN A 148 6.45 -40.30 5.83
CA ASN A 148 5.75 -41.16 6.79
C ASN A 148 5.43 -40.49 8.16
N TRP A 149 5.62 -39.18 8.34
CA TRP A 149 5.36 -38.53 9.64
C TRP A 149 3.88 -38.29 9.94
N ASP A 150 3.00 -38.26 8.92
CA ASP A 150 1.56 -37.95 9.01
C ASP A 150 0.74 -38.87 9.95
N ALA A 151 1.32 -39.96 10.47
CA ALA A 151 0.61 -40.97 11.27
C ALA A 151 0.66 -40.75 12.80
N GLU A 152 1.58 -39.92 13.31
CA GLU A 152 1.83 -39.79 14.75
C GLU A 152 1.81 -38.32 15.20
N LYS A 153 0.95 -38.02 16.18
CA LYS A 153 0.87 -36.71 16.82
C LYS A 153 1.80 -36.67 18.03
N TRP A 154 2.67 -35.68 18.07
CA TRP A 154 3.67 -35.55 19.11
C TRP A 154 3.97 -34.07 19.40
N GLY A 155 3.84 -33.70 20.68
CA GLY A 155 3.98 -32.33 21.18
C GLY A 155 2.68 -31.70 21.66
N THR A 156 2.78 -30.46 22.15
CA THR A 156 1.65 -29.68 22.71
C THR A 156 1.78 -28.20 22.36
N ILE A 157 0.76 -27.40 22.65
CA ILE A 157 0.67 -25.97 22.30
C ILE A 157 1.83 -25.12 22.84
N ASP A 158 2.46 -25.55 23.93
CA ASP A 158 3.53 -24.80 24.60
C ASP A 158 4.93 -25.24 24.13
N TYR A 159 5.02 -26.23 23.24
CA TYR A 159 6.31 -26.77 22.79
C TYR A 159 6.78 -26.09 21.52
N VAL A 160 8.09 -25.95 21.41
CA VAL A 160 8.79 -25.32 20.30
C VAL A 160 9.28 -26.41 19.34
N PRO A 161 8.79 -26.51 18.09
CA PRO A 161 9.34 -27.44 17.09
C PRO A 161 10.72 -27.02 16.56
N LEU A 162 11.64 -27.98 16.48
CA LEU A 162 12.90 -27.87 15.75
C LEU A 162 13.13 -29.12 14.90
N ILE A 163 14.11 -29.05 14.00
CA ILE A 163 14.56 -30.18 13.20
C ILE A 163 16.09 -30.15 13.05
N GLY A 164 16.71 -31.32 12.91
CA GLY A 164 18.15 -31.47 12.71
C GLY A 164 18.55 -32.94 12.72
N ASP A 165 19.64 -33.31 12.05
CA ASP A 165 20.17 -34.67 12.06
C ASP A 165 20.94 -34.90 13.37
N VAL A 166 20.30 -35.47 14.39
CA VAL A 166 20.96 -35.64 15.70
C VAL A 166 21.66 -36.98 15.82
N ASN A 167 21.48 -37.89 14.85
CA ASN A 167 22.03 -39.23 14.90
C ASN A 167 23.18 -39.46 13.90
N GLY A 168 23.36 -38.53 12.95
CA GLY A 168 24.41 -38.51 11.92
C GLY A 168 24.12 -39.42 10.73
N ASP A 169 22.85 -39.70 10.41
CA ASP A 169 22.47 -40.55 9.28
C ASP A 169 22.16 -39.79 7.98
N GLY A 170 22.33 -38.47 8.00
CA GLY A 170 22.09 -37.57 6.88
C GLY A 170 20.63 -37.16 6.72
N LYS A 171 19.76 -37.43 7.71
CA LYS A 171 18.34 -37.08 7.66
C LYS A 171 17.96 -36.22 8.85
N VAL A 172 17.08 -35.26 8.64
CA VAL A 172 16.57 -34.45 9.74
C VAL A 172 15.61 -35.25 10.62
N ASP A 173 15.79 -35.13 11.93
CA ASP A 173 14.92 -35.69 12.96
C ASP A 173 13.93 -34.63 13.46
N ARG A 174 12.87 -35.06 14.17
CA ARG A 174 11.90 -34.14 14.80
C ARG A 174 12.32 -33.86 16.24
N ILE A 175 12.40 -32.60 16.63
CA ILE A 175 12.75 -32.15 17.97
C ILE A 175 11.66 -31.24 18.52
N LEU A 176 11.42 -31.31 19.82
CA LEU A 176 10.58 -30.37 20.55
C LEU A 176 11.31 -29.86 21.78
N TYR A 177 11.21 -28.56 22.04
CA TYR A 177 11.68 -27.95 23.29
C TYR A 177 10.49 -27.43 24.09
N SER A 178 10.49 -27.65 25.41
CA SER A 178 9.51 -27.09 26.32
C SER A 178 10.10 -25.89 27.06
N PRO A 179 9.71 -24.64 26.71
CA PRO A 179 10.18 -23.46 27.43
C PRO A 179 9.72 -23.44 28.88
N ARG A 180 8.72 -24.24 29.27
CA ARG A 180 8.17 -24.22 30.62
C ARG A 180 9.14 -24.78 31.66
N ASP A 181 9.83 -25.85 31.32
CA ASP A 181 10.64 -26.67 32.23
C ASP A 181 12.01 -27.04 31.65
N GLY A 182 12.31 -26.65 30.40
CA GLY A 182 13.59 -26.93 29.76
C GLY A 182 13.70 -28.33 29.18
N ASP A 183 12.60 -29.07 29.12
CA ASP A 183 12.57 -30.43 28.57
C ASP A 183 12.82 -30.42 27.04
N TRP A 184 13.58 -31.39 26.55
CA TRP A 184 13.86 -31.58 25.13
C TRP A 184 13.45 -32.98 24.70
N GLY A 185 12.54 -33.06 23.75
CA GLY A 185 12.12 -34.30 23.12
C GLY A 185 12.69 -34.46 21.72
N CYS A 186 12.92 -35.70 21.29
CA CYS A 186 13.44 -36.00 19.96
C CYS A 186 12.95 -37.37 19.44
N LEU A 187 12.54 -37.42 18.17
CA LEU A 187 12.12 -38.64 17.47
C LEU A 187 12.90 -38.81 16.17
N LEU A 188 13.60 -39.95 16.06
CA LEU A 188 14.46 -40.23 14.91
C LEU A 188 13.68 -40.61 13.65
N THR A 189 14.12 -40.07 12.51
CA THR A 189 13.56 -40.32 11.18
C THR A 189 13.93 -41.71 10.66
N GLY A 190 13.01 -42.33 9.89
CA GLY A 190 13.23 -43.67 9.32
C GLY A 190 13.15 -44.84 10.32
N LYS A 191 12.89 -44.57 11.60
CA LYS A 191 12.67 -45.59 12.63
C LYS A 191 11.19 -46.00 12.74
N ASP A 192 10.95 -47.15 13.37
CA ASP A 192 9.61 -47.69 13.60
C ASP A 192 8.77 -46.73 14.43
N GLN A 193 7.78 -46.08 13.81
CA GLN A 193 6.89 -45.11 14.45
C GLN A 193 5.92 -45.76 15.45
N SER A 194 5.80 -47.10 15.49
CA SER A 194 5.03 -47.79 16.53
C SER A 194 5.79 -47.93 17.86
N ASN A 195 7.11 -47.71 17.83
CA ASN A 195 7.99 -47.63 18.98
C ASN A 195 9.15 -46.69 18.65
N PRO A 196 8.89 -45.36 18.60
CA PRO A 196 9.84 -44.43 18.03
C PRO A 196 11.12 -44.42 18.87
N GLU A 197 12.25 -44.54 18.19
CA GLU A 197 13.56 -44.40 18.82
C GLU A 197 13.73 -42.93 19.22
N LYS A 198 13.89 -42.74 20.53
CA LYS A 198 14.14 -41.44 21.15
C LYS A 198 15.64 -41.26 21.32
N CYS A 199 16.04 -40.02 21.28
CA CYS A 199 17.43 -39.62 21.40
C CYS A 199 17.84 -39.59 22.89
N ASN A 200 19.13 -39.61 23.21
CA ASN A 200 19.61 -39.84 24.59
C ASN A 200 19.30 -38.71 25.62
N TRP A 201 19.16 -37.48 25.14
CA TRP A 201 18.83 -36.25 25.88
C TRP A 201 17.39 -36.11 26.44
N ASP A 202 16.49 -37.04 26.13
CA ASP A 202 15.05 -37.03 26.50
C ASP A 202 14.77 -37.16 28.02
N THR A 203 15.81 -37.01 28.86
CA THR A 203 15.79 -37.15 30.32
C THR A 203 16.52 -36.03 31.07
N GLU A 204 17.08 -35.05 30.34
CA GLU A 204 17.90 -33.97 30.92
C GLU A 204 17.33 -32.59 30.54
N ASP A 205 16.67 -31.96 31.51
CA ASP A 205 16.13 -30.60 31.39
C ASP A 205 17.26 -29.56 31.26
N TRP A 206 17.13 -28.66 30.29
CA TRP A 206 18.07 -27.56 30.08
C TRP A 206 17.43 -26.33 29.46
N GLY A 207 17.61 -25.19 30.13
CA GLY A 207 17.00 -23.91 29.76
C GLY A 207 15.66 -23.66 30.45
N ASP A 208 15.00 -22.58 30.06
CA ASP A 208 13.66 -22.18 30.48
C ASP A 208 13.05 -21.17 29.47
N ALA A 209 11.91 -20.56 29.81
CA ALA A 209 11.15 -19.68 28.94
C ALA A 209 11.87 -18.37 28.55
N SER A 210 13.02 -18.08 29.15
CA SER A 210 13.88 -16.95 28.78
C SER A 210 14.86 -17.27 27.65
N TYR A 211 14.98 -18.56 27.27
CA TYR A 211 15.89 -19.02 26.25
C TYR A 211 15.22 -19.23 24.89
N VAL A 212 15.97 -18.96 23.82
CA VAL A 212 15.67 -19.29 22.43
C VAL A 212 16.43 -20.57 22.06
N PRO A 213 15.74 -21.68 21.76
CA PRO A 213 16.37 -22.94 21.36
C PRO A 213 16.77 -22.94 19.88
N MET A 214 17.91 -23.53 19.56
CA MET A 214 18.44 -23.74 18.21
C MET A 214 19.15 -25.11 18.12
N LEU A 215 19.44 -25.56 16.89
CA LEU A 215 20.12 -26.82 16.59
C LEU A 215 21.19 -26.63 15.50
N GLY A 216 22.39 -27.16 15.71
CA GLY A 216 23.45 -27.14 14.70
C GLY A 216 24.70 -27.89 15.16
N ASP A 217 25.56 -28.31 14.23
CA ASP A 217 26.78 -29.06 14.53
C ASP A 217 27.87 -28.12 15.08
N VAL A 218 28.04 -28.08 16.40
CA VAL A 218 28.97 -27.14 17.05
C VAL A 218 30.38 -27.74 17.13
N ASN A 219 30.51 -29.06 17.07
CA ASN A 219 31.79 -29.75 17.27
C ASN A 219 32.40 -30.34 15.98
N GLY A 220 31.65 -30.35 14.88
CA GLY A 220 32.04 -30.84 13.56
C GLY A 220 31.96 -32.38 13.42
N ASP A 221 31.11 -33.06 14.20
CA ASP A 221 30.95 -34.52 14.16
C ASP A 221 29.86 -35.00 13.18
N GLY A 222 29.20 -34.07 12.51
CA GLY A 222 28.11 -34.33 11.57
C GLY A 222 26.75 -34.48 12.23
N LYS A 223 26.60 -34.15 13.52
CA LYS A 223 25.33 -34.20 14.25
C LYS A 223 24.90 -32.82 14.73
N ALA A 224 23.60 -32.58 14.73
CA ALA A 224 23.03 -31.39 15.35
C ALA A 224 23.13 -31.48 16.88
N ASP A 225 23.76 -30.45 17.46
CA ASP A 225 23.88 -30.23 18.89
C ASP A 225 22.81 -29.23 19.39
N ARG A 226 22.52 -29.27 20.69
CA ARG A 226 21.62 -28.30 21.31
C ARG A 226 22.28 -26.96 21.50
N ILE A 227 21.55 -25.90 21.20
CA ILE A 227 21.97 -24.52 21.46
C ILE A 227 20.85 -23.75 22.15
N LEU A 228 21.20 -22.91 23.12
CA LEU A 228 20.27 -21.99 23.80
C LEU A 228 20.88 -20.58 23.88
N TYR A 229 20.06 -19.56 23.59
CA TYR A 229 20.41 -18.15 23.78
C TYR A 229 19.43 -17.46 24.73
N ARG A 230 19.93 -16.76 25.75
CA ARG A 230 19.11 -15.97 26.66
C ARG A 230 19.18 -14.49 26.34
N ALA A 231 18.07 -13.98 25.82
CA ALA A 231 17.99 -12.60 25.35
C ALA A 231 18.19 -11.55 26.46
N THR A 232 17.92 -11.88 27.73
CA THR A 232 17.98 -10.87 28.82
C THR A 232 19.38 -10.39 29.17
N ASP A 233 20.40 -11.21 28.93
CA ASP A 233 21.79 -10.94 29.30
C ASP A 233 22.81 -11.37 28.23
N GLY A 234 22.36 -11.96 27.12
CA GLY A 234 23.25 -12.35 26.03
C GLY A 234 23.99 -13.67 26.28
N ASP A 235 23.53 -14.47 27.23
CA ASP A 235 24.11 -15.75 27.58
C ASP A 235 23.85 -16.79 26.48
N TRP A 236 24.90 -17.50 26.05
CA TRP A 236 24.84 -18.56 25.05
C TRP A 236 25.35 -19.85 25.65
N GLY A 237 24.59 -20.92 25.51
CA GLY A 237 25.04 -22.27 25.85
C GLY A 237 24.91 -23.20 24.65
N CYS A 238 25.79 -24.19 24.57
CA CYS A 238 25.57 -25.36 23.72
C CYS A 238 25.89 -26.68 24.44
N TRP A 239 25.22 -27.75 24.02
CA TRP A 239 25.34 -29.09 24.58
C TRP A 239 25.44 -30.11 23.44
N PHE A 240 26.61 -30.75 23.35
CA PHE A 240 26.94 -31.73 22.34
C PHE A 240 26.08 -33.00 22.44
N THR A 241 25.66 -33.48 21.28
CA THR A 241 24.89 -34.71 21.12
C THR A 241 25.81 -35.94 21.26
N ASP A 242 25.33 -36.99 21.92
CA ASP A 242 25.98 -38.31 22.01
C ASP A 242 27.41 -38.39 22.62
N VAL A 243 27.82 -37.45 23.46
CA VAL A 243 29.11 -37.58 24.18
C VAL A 243 29.00 -38.60 25.32
N LYS A 244 29.83 -39.66 25.23
CA LYS A 244 29.91 -40.77 26.21
C LYS A 244 30.42 -40.34 27.60
N GLU A 245 31.05 -39.18 27.69
CA GLU A 245 31.64 -38.61 28.91
C GLU A 245 30.80 -37.39 29.34
N PRO A 246 29.98 -37.50 30.41
CA PRO A 246 29.05 -36.44 30.83
C PRO A 246 29.70 -35.08 31.15
N ASP A 247 30.97 -35.10 31.54
CA ASP A 247 31.76 -33.92 31.89
C ASP A 247 32.31 -33.15 30.67
N LYS A 248 32.14 -33.68 29.45
CA LYS A 248 32.58 -33.06 28.19
C LYS A 248 31.43 -32.68 27.27
N GLN A 249 30.20 -32.72 27.76
CA GLN A 249 29.04 -32.52 26.92
C GLN A 249 28.70 -31.05 26.64
N LYS A 250 29.26 -30.06 27.35
CA LYS A 250 28.96 -28.64 27.11
C LYS A 250 30.13 -27.95 26.41
N CYS A 251 29.84 -27.06 25.46
CA CYS A 251 30.85 -26.18 24.88
C CYS A 251 31.10 -24.95 25.77
N ASN A 252 32.20 -24.24 25.49
CA ASN A 252 32.61 -23.05 26.23
C ASN A 252 31.93 -21.77 25.69
N TRP A 253 30.62 -21.78 25.45
CA TRP A 253 29.90 -20.57 25.01
C TRP A 253 29.50 -19.66 26.18
N ASP A 254 29.38 -20.22 27.39
CA ASP A 254 28.96 -19.55 28.64
C ASP A 254 29.98 -18.51 29.18
N THR A 255 31.15 -18.33 28.55
CA THR A 255 32.24 -17.51 29.12
C THR A 255 32.21 -16.03 28.72
N ASP A 256 31.39 -15.65 27.74
CA ASP A 256 31.28 -14.29 27.23
C ASP A 256 29.83 -13.94 26.86
N ASP A 257 29.13 -13.23 27.75
CA ASP A 257 27.82 -12.63 27.50
C ASP A 257 27.89 -11.77 26.23
N TRP A 258 27.18 -12.18 25.18
CA TRP A 258 27.21 -11.54 23.88
C TRP A 258 25.81 -11.42 23.28
N GLY A 259 25.32 -10.19 23.25
CA GLY A 259 23.97 -9.82 22.82
C GLY A 259 23.16 -9.16 23.94
N SER A 260 21.90 -8.82 23.61
CA SER A 260 20.90 -8.28 24.53
C SER A 260 19.49 -8.50 23.96
N ALA A 261 18.45 -8.05 24.66
CA ALA A 261 17.06 -8.40 24.34
C ALA A 261 16.54 -7.79 23.03
N ASP A 262 17.27 -6.82 22.48
CA ASP A 262 17.05 -6.17 21.20
C ASP A 262 17.78 -6.85 20.04
N TYR A 263 18.59 -7.89 20.30
CA TYR A 263 19.20 -8.71 19.27
C TYR A 263 18.42 -9.99 19.01
N THR A 264 18.44 -10.38 17.75
CA THR A 264 17.93 -11.62 17.20
C THR A 264 19.08 -12.61 17.03
N PRO A 265 19.06 -13.80 17.67
CA PRO A 265 20.09 -14.82 17.50
C PRO A 265 19.90 -15.64 16.21
N LEU A 266 21.00 -15.97 15.55
CA LEU A 266 21.07 -16.91 14.41
C LEU A 266 22.31 -17.81 14.56
N ILE A 267 22.35 -18.92 13.82
CA ILE A 267 23.49 -19.86 13.77
C ILE A 267 23.74 -20.35 12.34
N GLY A 268 25.00 -20.67 12.02
CA GLY A 268 25.42 -21.09 10.68
C GLY A 268 26.94 -21.07 10.55
N ASP A 269 27.49 -21.86 9.64
CA ASP A 269 28.94 -21.94 9.38
C ASP A 269 29.38 -20.74 8.54
N VAL A 270 29.86 -19.66 9.18
CA VAL A 270 30.20 -18.42 8.43
C VAL A 270 31.63 -18.44 7.89
N ASN A 271 32.46 -19.41 8.30
CA ASN A 271 33.87 -19.48 7.91
C ASN A 271 34.20 -20.68 6.99
N GLY A 272 33.27 -21.63 6.84
CA GLY A 272 33.37 -22.83 6.01
C GLY A 272 34.16 -23.97 6.66
N ASP A 273 34.24 -24.02 8.00
CA ASP A 273 34.99 -25.05 8.73
C ASP A 273 34.16 -26.30 9.08
N GLY A 274 32.87 -26.31 8.72
CA GLY A 274 31.93 -27.38 8.97
C GLY A 274 31.25 -27.30 10.34
N LYS A 275 31.47 -26.25 11.11
CA LYS A 275 30.84 -26.02 12.42
C LYS A 275 29.92 -24.82 12.37
N VAL A 276 28.85 -24.85 13.16
CA VAL A 276 27.99 -23.66 13.30
C VAL A 276 28.65 -22.62 14.20
N ASP A 277 28.56 -21.37 13.76
CA ASP A 277 29.01 -20.18 14.49
C ASP A 277 27.81 -19.40 15.06
N ARG A 278 28.08 -18.54 16.05
CA ARG A 278 27.05 -17.70 16.69
C ARG A 278 26.86 -16.42 15.90
N MET A 279 25.63 -15.97 15.69
CA MET A 279 25.32 -14.71 15.02
C MET A 279 24.21 -13.93 15.73
N LEU A 280 24.26 -12.61 15.58
CA LEU A 280 23.27 -11.68 16.13
C LEU A 280 22.93 -10.59 15.11
N TYR A 281 21.66 -10.22 15.05
CA TYR A 281 21.16 -9.07 14.29
C TYR A 281 20.35 -8.15 15.19
N ARG A 282 20.61 -6.83 15.17
CA ARG A 282 19.80 -5.84 15.87
C ARG A 282 18.86 -5.14 14.89
N PRO A 283 17.54 -5.37 14.97
CA PRO A 283 16.60 -4.72 14.06
C PRO A 283 16.57 -3.19 14.21
N ALA A 284 16.93 -2.62 15.36
CA ALA A 284 16.82 -1.17 15.59
C ALA A 284 17.65 -0.33 14.60
N ASP A 285 18.81 -0.83 14.19
CA ASP A 285 19.77 -0.10 13.35
C ASP A 285 20.42 -0.96 12.26
N GLY A 286 20.16 -2.26 12.20
CA GLY A 286 20.72 -3.14 11.17
C GLY A 286 22.11 -3.67 11.51
N ASP A 287 22.53 -3.58 12.77
CA ASP A 287 23.81 -4.10 13.26
C ASP A 287 23.84 -5.63 13.19
N TRP A 288 24.89 -6.20 12.57
CA TRP A 288 25.14 -7.63 12.46
C TRP A 288 26.46 -7.99 13.14
N GLY A 289 26.45 -9.03 13.97
CA GLY A 289 27.66 -9.62 14.53
C GLY A 289 27.71 -11.13 14.34
N CYS A 290 28.91 -11.69 14.20
CA CYS A 290 29.15 -13.12 14.31
C CYS A 290 30.35 -13.43 15.23
N TRP A 291 30.37 -14.62 15.82
CA TRP A 291 31.48 -15.15 16.63
C TRP A 291 31.79 -16.59 16.22
N ILE A 292 33.04 -16.80 15.79
CA ILE A 292 33.53 -18.08 15.33
C ILE A 292 33.75 -19.02 16.52
N THR A 293 33.16 -20.21 16.47
CA THR A 293 33.09 -21.17 17.58
C THR A 293 34.46 -21.63 18.10
N ASP A 294 35.43 -21.80 17.20
CA ASP A 294 36.77 -22.34 17.51
C ASP A 294 37.88 -21.28 17.58
N ALA A 295 37.56 -19.99 17.49
CA ALA A 295 38.57 -18.96 17.46
C ALA A 295 39.32 -18.86 18.82
N PRO A 296 40.66 -18.83 18.84
CA PRO A 296 41.42 -18.70 20.08
C PRO A 296 41.18 -17.32 20.71
N ASP A 297 40.88 -17.31 22.01
CA ASP A 297 40.28 -16.17 22.70
C ASP A 297 41.04 -14.82 22.71
N ARG A 298 40.19 -13.78 22.81
CA ARG A 298 40.35 -12.39 23.26
C ARG A 298 40.76 -11.28 22.28
N ASP A 299 41.33 -11.56 21.11
CA ASP A 299 41.74 -10.53 20.14
C ASP A 299 40.80 -10.38 18.91
N ARG A 300 39.52 -10.78 19.08
CA ARG A 300 38.33 -10.38 18.29
C ARG A 300 38.55 -10.10 16.80
N PRO A 301 38.30 -11.06 15.90
CA PRO A 301 37.59 -10.76 14.68
C PRO A 301 36.12 -11.13 14.94
N LYS A 302 35.29 -10.13 15.26
CA LYS A 302 33.94 -10.18 14.70
C LYS A 302 34.15 -10.39 13.18
N CYS A 303 33.44 -11.31 12.53
CA CYS A 303 33.57 -11.40 11.07
C CYS A 303 33.35 -10.03 10.43
N ALA A 304 33.83 -9.86 9.19
CA ALA A 304 33.86 -8.61 8.43
C ALA A 304 32.50 -7.87 8.26
N TRP A 305 31.41 -8.39 8.85
CA TRP A 305 30.06 -7.81 8.86
C TRP A 305 29.95 -6.50 9.68
N ASP A 306 30.92 -6.22 10.56
CA ASP A 306 30.93 -5.08 11.50
C ASP A 306 31.22 -3.70 10.83
N ALA A 307 31.49 -3.66 9.52
CA ALA A 307 31.86 -2.44 8.81
C ALA A 307 30.67 -1.66 8.21
N GLN A 308 29.47 -2.27 8.15
CA GLN A 308 28.28 -1.66 7.55
C GLN A 308 26.99 -2.24 8.13
N ASP A 309 26.21 -1.38 8.80
CA ASP A 309 24.84 -1.69 9.21
C ASP A 309 23.99 -1.97 7.97
N TRP A 310 23.28 -3.09 7.98
CA TRP A 310 22.46 -3.53 6.87
C TRP A 310 21.13 -4.08 7.39
N GLY A 311 20.03 -3.41 7.04
CA GLY A 311 18.68 -3.70 7.54
C GLY A 311 18.12 -2.60 8.43
N ASN A 312 16.98 -2.89 9.04
CA ASN A 312 16.29 -2.14 10.10
C ASN A 312 15.12 -2.99 10.64
N ALA A 313 14.23 -2.37 11.43
CA ALA A 313 13.15 -3.04 12.15
C ALA A 313 12.08 -3.65 11.24
N ASN A 314 12.09 -3.30 9.96
CA ASN A 314 11.21 -3.86 8.95
C ASN A 314 11.80 -5.12 8.31
N TYR A 315 13.02 -5.54 8.64
CA TYR A 315 13.62 -6.73 8.04
C TYR A 315 13.66 -7.92 9.00
N VAL A 316 13.38 -9.10 8.44
CA VAL A 316 13.57 -10.40 9.07
C VAL A 316 14.92 -10.97 8.58
N PRO A 317 15.91 -11.19 9.46
CA PRO A 317 17.17 -11.83 9.07
C PRO A 317 17.04 -13.33 8.84
N LEU A 318 17.79 -13.85 7.87
CA LEU A 318 18.03 -15.28 7.67
C LEU A 318 19.51 -15.48 7.36
N VAL A 319 19.96 -16.73 7.44
CA VAL A 319 21.30 -17.15 7.06
C VAL A 319 21.23 -18.46 6.29
N ALA A 320 21.95 -18.54 5.17
CA ALA A 320 22.09 -19.76 4.36
C ALA A 320 23.20 -19.55 3.32
N ASP A 321 23.77 -20.63 2.78
CA ASP A 321 24.74 -20.56 1.67
C ASP A 321 24.02 -20.28 0.34
N VAL A 322 23.96 -19.02 -0.09
CA VAL A 322 23.21 -18.63 -1.30
C VAL A 322 24.07 -18.67 -2.58
N ASP A 323 25.39 -18.67 -2.45
CA ASP A 323 26.31 -18.64 -3.59
C ASP A 323 27.01 -19.98 -3.85
N GLY A 324 26.89 -20.94 -2.92
CA GLY A 324 27.42 -22.29 -2.98
C GLY A 324 28.89 -22.39 -2.58
N ASP A 325 29.41 -21.44 -1.80
CA ASP A 325 30.81 -21.45 -1.34
C ASP A 325 31.06 -22.30 -0.08
N GLY A 326 30.00 -22.87 0.49
CA GLY A 326 30.03 -23.66 1.70
C GLY A 326 29.94 -22.83 2.99
N LYS A 327 29.67 -21.53 2.90
CA LYS A 327 29.54 -20.62 4.05
C LYS A 327 28.14 -20.01 4.12
N ALA A 328 27.73 -19.66 5.33
CA ALA A 328 26.48 -18.97 5.56
C ALA A 328 26.57 -17.48 5.15
N ASP A 329 25.66 -17.07 4.27
CA ASP A 329 25.47 -15.68 3.85
C ASP A 329 24.38 -14.97 4.67
N ARG A 330 24.43 -13.64 4.68
CA ARG A 330 23.39 -12.81 5.31
C ARG A 330 22.23 -12.56 4.35
N ILE A 331 21.02 -12.80 4.83
CA ILE A 331 19.77 -12.56 4.11
C ILE A 331 18.89 -11.65 4.96
N LEU A 332 18.22 -10.69 4.33
CA LEU A 332 17.18 -9.86 4.94
C LEU A 332 15.93 -9.86 4.05
N HIS A 333 14.80 -10.21 4.64
CA HIS A 333 13.51 -10.08 3.97
C HIS A 333 12.72 -8.89 4.55
N GLU A 334 12.24 -7.98 3.71
CA GLU A 334 11.39 -6.89 4.17
C GLU A 334 10.02 -7.42 4.62
N SER A 335 9.81 -7.48 5.93
CA SER A 335 8.49 -7.58 6.53
C SER A 335 7.77 -6.23 6.49
N LEU A 336 6.46 -6.24 6.25
CA LEU A 336 5.65 -5.02 6.23
C LEU A 336 5.86 -4.20 7.51
N PRO A 337 5.87 -2.85 7.41
CA PRO A 337 6.30 -2.00 8.51
C PRO A 337 5.44 -2.21 9.75
N THR A 338 6.10 -2.33 10.91
CA THR A 338 5.45 -2.44 12.23
C THR A 338 4.66 -1.18 12.62
N GLN A 339 4.76 -0.10 11.84
CA GLN A 339 4.00 1.14 11.98
C GLN A 339 3.79 1.80 10.59
N ARG A 340 2.55 2.10 10.22
CA ARG A 340 2.18 2.80 8.97
C ARG A 340 2.12 4.31 9.17
N VAL A 341 2.84 5.06 8.33
CA VAL A 341 2.74 6.53 8.27
C VAL A 341 1.82 6.93 7.13
N ILE A 342 0.73 7.62 7.46
CA ILE A 342 -0.30 8.04 6.51
C ILE A 342 -0.03 9.47 6.08
N ASN A 343 0.24 9.68 4.80
CA ASN A 343 0.28 11.00 4.20
C ASN A 343 -1.07 11.31 3.55
N LEU A 344 -1.52 12.56 3.64
CA LEU A 344 -2.77 12.99 3.02
C LEU A 344 -2.71 14.45 2.57
N SER A 345 -3.71 14.83 1.81
CA SER A 345 -3.87 16.15 1.22
C SER A 345 -5.23 16.75 1.56
N ILE A 346 -5.25 18.08 1.75
CA ILE A 346 -6.44 18.85 2.06
C ILE A 346 -6.54 20.00 1.07
N SER A 347 -7.69 20.15 0.42
CA SER A 347 -8.03 21.36 -0.34
C SER A 347 -8.86 22.28 0.53
N LEU A 348 -8.25 23.34 1.05
CA LEU A 348 -8.90 24.36 1.86
C LEU A 348 -9.45 25.47 0.96
N TYR A 349 -10.74 25.75 1.07
CA TYR A 349 -11.45 26.75 0.25
C TYR A 349 -10.90 28.17 0.32
N LYS A 350 -10.18 28.53 1.38
CA LYS A 350 -9.64 29.87 1.61
C LYS A 350 -8.12 29.88 1.78
N THR A 351 -7.55 31.07 1.74
CA THR A 351 -6.16 31.31 2.13
C THR A 351 -6.08 31.56 3.63
N ALA A 352 -5.17 30.86 4.32
CA ALA A 352 -4.81 31.11 5.72
C ALA A 352 -3.35 31.58 5.76
N GLY A 353 -3.16 32.90 5.76
CA GLY A 353 -1.85 33.54 5.61
C GLY A 353 -1.07 33.66 6.92
N THR A 354 -1.78 33.78 8.04
CA THR A 354 -1.22 34.01 9.38
C THR A 354 -1.22 32.75 10.24
N GLU A 355 -0.43 32.74 11.31
CA GLU A 355 -0.45 31.64 12.28
C GLU A 355 -1.81 31.55 13.00
N GLU A 356 -2.44 32.68 13.29
CA GLU A 356 -3.76 32.76 13.92
C GLU A 356 -4.85 32.12 13.04
N GLU A 357 -4.82 32.37 11.74
CA GLU A 357 -5.75 31.75 10.78
C GLU A 357 -5.49 30.25 10.60
N ARG A 358 -4.23 29.81 10.75
CA ARG A 358 -3.83 28.40 10.62
C ARG A 358 -4.09 27.60 11.90
N ALA A 359 -4.09 28.25 13.06
CA ALA A 359 -4.19 27.62 14.37
C ALA A 359 -5.39 26.67 14.52
N PRO A 360 -6.62 27.01 14.04
CA PRO A 360 -7.75 26.10 14.10
C PRO A 360 -7.51 24.77 13.39
N TYR A 361 -7.03 24.83 12.15
CA TYR A 361 -6.76 23.64 11.33
C TYR A 361 -5.66 22.78 11.95
N VAL A 362 -4.58 23.41 12.42
CA VAL A 362 -3.50 22.70 13.12
C VAL A 362 -4.02 22.02 14.40
N GLY A 363 -4.89 22.69 15.16
CA GLY A 363 -5.51 22.14 16.36
C GLY A 363 -6.38 20.91 16.06
N ILE A 364 -7.21 21.00 15.04
CA ILE A 364 -8.07 19.90 14.57
C ILE A 364 -7.21 18.71 14.09
N LEU A 365 -6.20 18.95 13.25
CA LEU A 365 -5.35 17.91 12.69
C LEU A 365 -4.50 17.18 13.74
N LYS A 366 -4.12 17.87 14.82
CA LYS A 366 -3.45 17.23 15.96
C LYS A 366 -4.35 16.22 16.67
N HIS A 367 -5.63 16.53 16.85
CA HIS A 367 -6.58 15.59 17.43
C HIS A 367 -6.99 14.50 16.45
N PHE A 368 -7.04 14.80 15.15
CA PHE A 368 -7.21 13.78 14.13
C PHE A 368 -6.06 12.77 14.15
N ALA A 369 -4.80 13.22 14.23
CA ALA A 369 -3.63 12.36 14.37
C ALA A 369 -3.70 11.46 15.62
N ASP A 370 -4.15 12.00 16.76
CA ASP A 370 -4.38 11.20 17.97
C ASP A 370 -5.38 10.07 17.72
N ALA A 371 -6.50 10.37 17.08
CA ALA A 371 -7.52 9.36 16.80
C ALA A 371 -7.05 8.30 15.79
N ILE A 372 -6.28 8.68 14.76
CA ILE A 372 -5.65 7.71 13.84
C ILE A 372 -4.77 6.71 14.61
N TYR A 373 -4.00 7.22 15.57
CA TYR A 373 -3.13 6.40 16.42
C TYR A 373 -3.94 5.48 17.34
N GLU A 374 -4.94 6.03 18.02
CA GLU A 374 -5.79 5.26 18.95
C GLU A 374 -6.59 4.17 18.24
N MET A 375 -7.25 4.49 17.12
CA MET A 375 -8.10 3.53 16.41
C MET A 375 -7.32 2.37 15.77
N SER A 376 -6.00 2.51 15.61
CA SER A 376 -5.11 1.50 15.05
C SER A 376 -4.25 0.78 16.10
N ASN A 377 -4.55 0.95 17.40
CA ASN A 377 -3.74 0.45 18.52
C ASN A 377 -2.24 0.80 18.35
N GLY A 378 -1.97 2.05 17.96
CA GLY A 378 -0.63 2.60 17.81
C GLY A 378 0.09 2.23 16.51
N ARG A 379 -0.53 1.47 15.62
CA ARG A 379 0.12 1.03 14.36
C ARG A 379 0.08 2.07 13.27
N HIS A 380 -0.89 2.98 13.25
CA HIS A 380 -0.95 4.03 12.22
C HIS A 380 -0.65 5.39 12.84
N THR A 381 0.09 6.23 12.13
CA THR A 381 0.32 7.63 12.51
C THR A 381 0.07 8.54 11.33
N LEU A 382 -0.38 9.76 11.60
CA LEU A 382 -0.49 10.78 10.57
C LEU A 382 0.89 11.40 10.32
N GLY A 383 1.33 11.35 9.06
CA GLY A 383 2.60 11.86 8.57
C GLY A 383 2.46 13.27 8.00
N LYS A 384 2.84 13.41 6.73
CA LYS A 384 2.73 14.66 5.99
C LYS A 384 1.28 14.95 5.60
N VAL A 385 0.75 16.05 6.14
CA VAL A 385 -0.52 16.66 5.75
C VAL A 385 -0.23 17.86 4.87
N THR A 386 -0.54 17.76 3.57
CA THR A 386 -0.36 18.85 2.62
C THR A 386 -1.66 19.63 2.45
N ILE A 387 -1.70 20.86 2.96
CA ILE A 387 -2.87 21.75 2.86
C ILE A 387 -2.67 22.69 1.69
N PHE A 388 -3.39 22.43 0.61
CA PHE A 388 -3.53 23.30 -0.53
C PHE A 388 -4.57 24.37 -0.23
N GLN A 389 -4.20 25.64 -0.38
CA GLN A 389 -5.07 26.77 -0.05
C GLN A 389 -5.86 27.25 -1.28
N ASN A 390 -6.93 28.02 -1.03
CA ASN A 390 -7.76 28.64 -2.07
C ASN A 390 -8.39 27.63 -3.05
N GLY A 391 -8.81 26.47 -2.57
CA GLY A 391 -9.45 25.41 -3.36
C GLY A 391 -8.50 24.66 -4.30
N MET A 392 -7.19 24.89 -4.22
CA MET A 392 -6.21 24.14 -5.00
C MET A 392 -6.27 22.65 -4.68
N ASN A 393 -6.02 21.81 -5.69
CA ASN A 393 -5.99 20.35 -5.57
C ASN A 393 -7.34 19.71 -5.18
N SER A 394 -8.47 20.41 -5.35
CA SER A 394 -9.80 19.92 -4.97
C SER A 394 -10.26 18.66 -5.73
N ASN A 395 -9.66 18.33 -6.87
CA ASN A 395 -10.07 17.16 -7.65
C ASN A 395 -9.45 15.84 -7.14
N THR A 396 -8.35 15.93 -6.40
CA THR A 396 -7.53 14.78 -5.98
C THR A 396 -7.21 14.79 -4.49
N ALA A 397 -7.59 15.83 -3.75
CA ALA A 397 -7.36 15.91 -2.31
C ALA A 397 -8.17 14.85 -1.55
N ASP A 398 -7.56 14.27 -0.52
CA ASP A 398 -8.24 13.29 0.36
C ASP A 398 -9.36 13.96 1.16
N ILE A 399 -9.22 15.25 1.47
CA ILE A 399 -10.18 16.04 2.23
C ILE A 399 -10.49 17.35 1.48
N LEU A 400 -11.77 17.61 1.24
CA LEU A 400 -12.29 18.91 0.82
C LEU A 400 -12.80 19.66 2.03
N TRP A 401 -12.22 20.83 2.26
CA TRP A 401 -12.56 21.68 3.39
C TRP A 401 -13.17 22.98 2.89
N VAL A 402 -14.45 23.19 3.17
CA VAL A 402 -15.23 24.35 2.74
C VAL A 402 -15.72 25.19 3.93
N ASN A 403 -16.47 26.26 3.67
CA ASN A 403 -16.93 27.15 4.74
C ASN A 403 -17.95 26.48 5.67
N THR A 404 -18.99 25.88 5.09
CA THR A 404 -20.07 25.24 5.83
C THR A 404 -20.40 23.92 5.16
N GLU A 405 -20.18 22.82 5.87
CA GLU A 405 -20.41 21.47 5.36
C GLU A 405 -20.51 20.49 6.53
N TRP A 406 -21.37 19.47 6.40
CA TRP A 406 -21.40 18.39 7.36
C TRP A 406 -20.31 17.37 7.01
N PRO A 407 -19.47 16.93 7.96
CA PRO A 407 -18.49 15.89 7.69
C PRO A 407 -19.16 14.64 7.13
N HIS A 408 -18.76 14.22 5.94
CA HIS A 408 -19.29 13.00 5.32
C HIS A 408 -18.35 12.48 4.23
N VAL A 409 -18.44 11.17 3.98
CA VAL A 409 -17.88 10.51 2.80
C VAL A 409 -19.01 10.20 1.81
N PRO A 410 -18.90 10.58 0.52
CA PRO A 410 -19.89 10.20 -0.49
C PRO A 410 -20.09 8.68 -0.53
N GLY A 411 -21.33 8.20 -0.71
CA GLY A 411 -21.65 6.77 -0.52
C GLY A 411 -20.87 5.78 -1.40
N GLY A 412 -20.36 6.21 -2.56
CA GLY A 412 -19.47 5.41 -3.42
C GLY A 412 -17.99 5.38 -2.99
N CYS A 413 -17.63 6.16 -1.96
CA CYS A 413 -16.26 6.45 -1.56
C CYS A 413 -15.86 5.79 -0.23
N ILE A 414 -16.63 4.80 0.21
CA ILE A 414 -16.22 3.89 1.29
C ILE A 414 -15.04 3.05 0.80
N SER A 415 -13.94 3.04 1.56
CA SER A 415 -12.62 2.56 1.09
C SER A 415 -12.21 3.28 -0.21
N GLY A 416 -12.29 4.61 -0.19
CA GLY A 416 -12.18 5.51 -1.35
C GLY A 416 -10.80 6.12 -1.59
N VAL A 417 -9.81 5.83 -0.74
CA VAL A 417 -8.44 6.35 -0.87
C VAL A 417 -7.88 6.05 -2.27
N GLY A 418 -7.34 7.08 -2.91
CA GLY A 418 -6.76 6.98 -4.26
C GLY A 418 -7.76 6.75 -5.39
N LYS A 419 -9.07 6.66 -5.11
CA LYS A 419 -10.10 6.60 -6.15
C LYS A 419 -10.43 8.01 -6.63
N ALA A 420 -10.46 8.18 -7.95
CA ALA A 420 -10.82 9.45 -8.57
C ALA A 420 -12.21 9.92 -8.09
N GLY A 421 -12.31 11.20 -7.71
CA GLY A 421 -13.55 11.80 -7.22
C GLY A 421 -13.90 11.48 -5.76
N CYS A 422 -13.12 10.63 -5.07
CA CYS A 422 -13.39 10.27 -3.69
C CYS A 422 -12.57 11.09 -2.68
N HIS A 423 -13.29 11.76 -1.79
CA HIS A 423 -12.76 12.61 -0.73
C HIS A 423 -13.68 12.57 0.49
N ILE A 424 -13.17 13.05 1.62
CA ILE A 424 -13.97 13.44 2.78
C ILE A 424 -14.38 14.89 2.60
N ASN A 425 -15.66 15.21 2.76
CA ASN A 425 -16.14 16.58 2.83
C ASN A 425 -16.18 17.04 4.28
N THR A 426 -15.78 18.27 4.57
CA THR A 426 -15.89 18.90 5.89
C THR A 426 -15.89 20.42 5.77
N GLY A 427 -16.18 21.13 6.86
CA GLY A 427 -16.15 22.59 6.85
C GLY A 427 -15.81 23.26 8.17
N ASP A 428 -15.63 24.58 8.11
CA ASP A 428 -15.38 25.41 9.30
C ASP A 428 -16.58 25.42 10.26
N THR A 429 -17.79 25.32 9.70
CA THR A 429 -19.06 25.28 10.44
C THR A 429 -19.90 24.08 10.02
N TYR A 430 -20.41 23.34 11.01
CA TYR A 430 -21.32 22.23 10.76
C TYR A 430 -22.79 22.71 10.86
N PRO A 431 -23.62 22.49 9.82
CA PRO A 431 -24.95 23.06 9.72
C PRO A 431 -25.97 22.29 10.58
N PHE A 432 -26.14 22.73 11.83
CA PHE A 432 -27.21 22.28 12.73
C PHE A 432 -28.22 23.41 13.00
N SER A 433 -29.33 23.08 13.68
CA SER A 433 -30.27 24.10 14.19
C SER A 433 -29.59 25.16 15.07
N THR A 434 -28.50 24.80 15.74
CA THR A 434 -27.51 25.72 16.31
C THR A 434 -26.15 25.40 15.70
N PRO A 435 -25.61 26.24 14.80
CA PRO A 435 -24.38 25.92 14.06
C PRO A 435 -23.21 25.60 14.99
N TYR A 436 -22.52 24.49 14.72
CA TYR A 436 -21.33 24.10 15.47
C TYR A 436 -20.10 24.64 14.74
N ASN A 437 -19.44 25.64 15.33
CA ASN A 437 -18.22 26.21 14.77
C ASN A 437 -17.02 25.30 15.12
N ALA A 438 -16.59 24.48 14.15
CA ALA A 438 -15.48 23.54 14.30
C ALA A 438 -14.14 24.26 14.53
N THR A 439 -13.97 25.46 13.96
CA THR A 439 -12.74 26.25 14.09
C THR A 439 -12.60 27.00 15.42
N HIS A 440 -13.63 26.99 16.27
CA HIS A 440 -13.53 27.57 17.61
C HIS A 440 -12.63 26.71 18.52
N ALA A 441 -11.73 27.32 19.29
CA ALA A 441 -10.70 26.58 20.07
C ALA A 441 -11.23 25.48 21.00
N ALA A 442 -12.39 25.70 21.62
CA ALA A 442 -13.04 24.71 22.47
C ALA A 442 -13.56 23.46 21.72
N ASN A 443 -13.62 23.51 20.39
CA ASN A 443 -14.24 22.52 19.52
C ASN A 443 -13.24 21.71 18.69
N TRP A 444 -11.96 22.11 18.66
CA TRP A 444 -10.94 21.46 17.83
C TRP A 444 -10.83 19.95 18.09
N GLN A 445 -10.97 19.53 19.35
CA GLN A 445 -10.97 18.10 19.72
C GLN A 445 -12.14 17.35 19.08
N GLY A 446 -13.36 17.88 19.21
CA GLY A 446 -14.56 17.25 18.65
C GLY A 446 -14.51 17.21 17.11
N ALA A 447 -14.03 18.27 16.49
CA ALA A 447 -13.86 18.34 15.04
C ALA A 447 -12.80 17.36 14.52
N GLY A 448 -11.64 17.25 15.19
CA GLY A 448 -10.59 16.29 14.80
C GLY A 448 -11.01 14.83 14.95
N TYR A 449 -11.75 14.49 16.00
CA TYR A 449 -12.29 13.14 16.16
C TYR A 449 -13.43 12.86 15.17
N THR A 450 -14.21 13.87 14.78
CA THR A 450 -15.19 13.75 13.70
C THR A 450 -14.52 13.47 12.37
N LEU A 451 -13.39 14.11 12.08
CA LEU A 451 -12.62 13.79 10.89
C LEU A 451 -12.09 12.34 10.92
N ALA A 452 -11.74 11.82 12.10
CA ALA A 452 -11.35 10.41 12.27
C ALA A 452 -12.48 9.42 12.01
N HIS A 453 -13.70 9.77 12.40
CA HIS A 453 -14.89 8.99 12.07
C HIS A 453 -15.07 8.88 10.55
N GLU A 454 -15.03 10.00 9.82
CA GLU A 454 -15.11 10.00 8.35
C GLU A 454 -13.94 9.24 7.71
N TRP A 455 -12.75 9.35 8.30
CA TRP A 455 -11.59 8.58 7.87
C TRP A 455 -11.78 7.07 8.04
N GLY A 456 -12.55 6.63 9.04
CA GLY A 456 -12.97 5.24 9.20
C GLY A 456 -13.75 4.71 7.99
N HIS A 457 -14.61 5.53 7.39
CA HIS A 457 -15.29 5.19 6.13
C HIS A 457 -14.34 5.28 4.92
N TYR A 458 -13.64 6.41 4.80
CA TYR A 458 -12.84 6.71 3.61
C TYR A 458 -11.65 5.77 3.45
N TYR A 459 -10.90 5.54 4.52
CA TYR A 459 -9.63 4.81 4.50
C TYR A 459 -9.79 3.34 4.87
N TYR A 460 -10.52 3.05 5.94
CA TYR A 460 -10.67 1.70 6.48
C TYR A 460 -11.91 0.97 5.92
N GLY A 461 -12.82 1.71 5.27
CA GLY A 461 -14.03 1.16 4.67
C GLY A 461 -15.03 0.60 5.68
N LEU A 462 -14.94 0.98 6.95
CA LEU A 462 -15.91 0.60 7.97
C LEU A 462 -17.21 1.39 7.78
N PHE A 463 -18.30 0.86 8.34
CA PHE A 463 -19.61 1.50 8.35
C PHE A 463 -19.97 2.05 9.73
N ASP A 464 -20.98 2.91 9.72
CA ASP A 464 -21.58 3.48 10.91
C ASP A 464 -22.07 2.40 11.88
N GLU A 465 -21.80 2.64 13.16
CA GLU A 465 -22.20 1.81 14.29
C GLU A 465 -23.19 2.54 15.21
N TYR A 466 -23.80 3.64 14.73
CA TYR A 466 -24.82 4.40 15.46
C TYR A 466 -25.99 3.51 15.90
N ASN A 467 -26.58 3.81 17.06
CA ASN A 467 -27.84 3.21 17.48
C ASN A 467 -28.99 3.76 16.59
N GLY A 468 -29.75 2.90 15.91
CA GLY A 468 -30.82 3.32 15.00
C GLY A 468 -32.14 3.72 15.68
N SER A 469 -33.09 4.28 14.90
CA SER A 469 -34.44 4.68 15.34
C SER A 469 -35.61 3.89 14.70
N ALA A 470 -35.32 2.95 13.77
CA ALA A 470 -36.28 2.03 13.15
C ALA A 470 -36.42 0.65 13.82
N ALA A 471 -37.64 0.12 13.92
CA ALA A 471 -37.97 -1.15 14.60
C ALA A 471 -37.15 -2.37 14.13
N CYS A 472 -36.82 -3.26 15.08
CA CYS A 472 -35.96 -4.42 14.89
C CYS A 472 -36.42 -5.35 13.76
N ASN A 473 -35.54 -5.64 12.82
CA ASN A 473 -35.71 -6.72 11.85
C ASN A 473 -34.40 -7.49 11.70
N ASP A 474 -34.37 -8.76 12.13
CA ASP A 474 -33.21 -9.65 12.02
C ASP A 474 -32.85 -9.98 10.55
N THR A 475 -33.72 -9.61 9.61
CA THR A 475 -33.56 -9.74 8.15
C THR A 475 -33.90 -8.42 7.46
N PRO A 476 -33.10 -7.35 7.63
CA PRO A 476 -33.42 -6.05 7.06
C PRO A 476 -33.39 -6.12 5.53
N ALA A 477 -34.32 -5.42 4.88
CA ALA A 477 -34.39 -5.36 3.43
C ALA A 477 -33.19 -4.63 2.79
N ASN A 478 -32.45 -3.84 3.58
CA ASN A 478 -31.19 -3.22 3.19
C ASN A 478 -30.16 -3.41 4.33
N ILE A 479 -29.11 -4.20 4.07
CA ILE A 479 -28.08 -4.50 5.08
C ILE A 479 -27.19 -3.30 5.45
N PHE A 480 -27.18 -2.26 4.63
CA PHE A 480 -26.42 -1.02 4.84
C PHE A 480 -27.15 -0.02 5.74
N GLN A 481 -28.41 -0.29 6.12
CA GLN A 481 -29.22 0.63 6.93
C GLN A 481 -29.10 0.32 8.43
N LEU A 482 -28.96 1.36 9.26
CA LEU A 482 -28.95 1.29 10.73
C LEU A 482 -30.28 0.79 11.32
N GLN A 483 -30.26 0.04 12.43
CA GLN A 483 -31.45 -0.57 13.09
C GLN A 483 -31.54 -0.20 14.59
N THR A 484 -32.73 -0.18 15.22
CA THR A 484 -32.88 0.16 16.66
C THR A 484 -32.33 -0.86 17.64
N CYS A 485 -32.21 -2.12 17.23
CA CYS A 485 -31.63 -3.17 18.06
C CYS A 485 -30.10 -3.19 18.03
N ASP A 486 -29.48 -2.32 17.23
CA ASP A 486 -28.05 -2.12 17.27
C ASP A 486 -27.75 -1.47 18.63
N SER A 487 -27.18 -2.25 19.56
CA SER A 487 -26.72 -1.76 20.86
C SER A 487 -25.20 -1.80 20.85
N MET A 488 -24.60 -0.68 20.47
CA MET A 488 -23.16 -0.59 20.29
C MET A 488 -22.51 0.16 21.47
N PRO A 489 -21.47 -0.42 22.09
CA PRO A 489 -20.59 0.26 23.02
C PRO A 489 -19.68 1.28 22.30
N ASN A 490 -18.74 1.80 23.06
CA ASN A 490 -17.86 2.89 22.69
C ASN A 490 -17.02 2.52 21.45
N SER A 491 -17.21 3.26 20.35
CA SER A 491 -16.48 3.10 19.10
C SER A 491 -16.44 4.45 18.38
N VAL A 492 -15.36 4.69 17.61
CA VAL A 492 -15.23 5.89 16.78
C VAL A 492 -16.33 5.95 15.72
N MET A 493 -16.74 4.80 15.20
CA MET A 493 -17.83 4.67 14.22
C MET A 493 -19.23 4.79 14.85
N ASN A 494 -19.32 4.91 16.18
CA ASN A 494 -20.58 5.08 16.91
C ASN A 494 -20.74 6.51 17.43
N ASN A 495 -19.81 7.01 18.25
CA ASN A 495 -19.92 8.38 18.75
C ASN A 495 -18.59 8.91 19.32
N GLN A 496 -17.75 9.38 18.40
CA GLN A 496 -16.49 10.04 18.66
C GLN A 496 -16.60 11.28 19.57
N TRP A 497 -17.76 11.92 19.70
CA TRP A 497 -17.93 13.12 20.54
C TRP A 497 -17.87 12.82 22.04
N HIS A 498 -18.06 11.55 22.43
CA HIS A 498 -17.90 11.09 23.80
C HIS A 498 -16.43 10.88 24.21
N ALA A 499 -15.47 10.96 23.27
CA ALA A 499 -14.04 10.95 23.56
C ALA A 499 -13.58 12.27 24.20
N ARG A 500 -14.14 12.63 25.34
CA ARG A 500 -13.79 13.83 26.12
C ARG A 500 -13.33 13.42 27.51
N ASN A 501 -12.61 14.29 28.20
CA ASN A 501 -12.10 14.04 29.55
C ASN A 501 -11.30 12.72 29.64
N ASN A 502 -10.44 12.46 28.66
CA ASN A 502 -9.59 11.27 28.53
C ASN A 502 -10.35 9.93 28.34
N ASN A 503 -11.60 9.97 27.90
CA ASN A 503 -12.38 8.76 27.60
C ASN A 503 -12.12 8.24 26.18
N TYR A 504 -10.88 7.83 25.90
CA TYR A 504 -10.42 7.51 24.53
C TYR A 504 -10.92 6.18 23.96
N ASN A 505 -11.61 5.36 24.75
CA ASN A 505 -12.25 4.14 24.25
C ASN A 505 -13.28 4.41 23.14
N TRP A 506 -13.83 5.63 23.05
CA TRP A 506 -14.69 6.10 21.96
C TRP A 506 -13.95 6.41 20.66
N LEU A 507 -12.62 6.29 20.63
CA LEU A 507 -11.82 6.43 19.41
C LEU A 507 -11.38 5.09 18.84
N ASN A 508 -11.63 3.98 19.54
CA ASN A 508 -11.32 2.64 19.05
C ASN A 508 -12.36 2.14 18.04
N PHE A 509 -12.01 1.18 17.18
CA PHE A 509 -13.01 0.44 16.41
C PHE A 509 -13.78 -0.55 17.29
N GLY A 510 -14.98 -0.95 16.84
CA GLY A 510 -15.77 -1.98 17.49
C GLY A 510 -15.06 -3.35 17.51
N VAL A 511 -15.07 -4.01 18.67
CA VAL A 511 -14.52 -5.36 18.91
C VAL A 511 -15.63 -6.37 19.20
N ALA A 512 -15.39 -7.67 18.97
CA ALA A 512 -16.41 -8.73 19.10
C ALA A 512 -17.17 -8.75 20.44
N VAL A 513 -16.50 -8.52 21.59
CA VAL A 513 -17.18 -8.43 22.91
C VAL A 513 -18.16 -7.28 23.03
N ASN A 514 -17.92 -6.23 22.27
CA ASN A 514 -18.72 -5.03 22.23
C ASN A 514 -19.74 -5.08 21.10
N GLN A 515 -20.03 -6.24 20.50
CA GLN A 515 -20.96 -6.32 19.39
C GLN A 515 -22.14 -7.23 19.66
N THR A 516 -23.34 -6.71 19.40
CA THR A 516 -24.48 -7.56 19.06
C THR A 516 -24.34 -7.93 17.59
N ARG A 517 -24.76 -9.14 17.19
CA ARG A 517 -24.69 -9.67 15.80
C ARG A 517 -25.50 -8.86 14.76
N HIS A 518 -25.88 -7.63 15.11
CA HIS A 518 -26.82 -6.83 14.37
C HIS A 518 -26.20 -5.59 13.74
N ASN A 519 -25.07 -5.01 14.16
CA ASN A 519 -24.55 -3.76 13.56
C ASN A 519 -24.19 -3.85 12.05
N VAL A 520 -24.01 -2.70 11.39
CA VAL A 520 -23.79 -2.63 9.93
C VAL A 520 -22.53 -3.38 9.51
N ASN A 521 -21.41 -3.23 10.22
CA ASN A 521 -20.17 -3.95 9.90
C ASN A 521 -20.37 -5.47 9.91
N TRP A 522 -21.08 -6.00 10.90
CA TRP A 522 -21.43 -7.42 10.96
C TRP A 522 -22.41 -7.84 9.86
N ARG A 523 -23.41 -7.02 9.52
CA ARG A 523 -24.34 -7.34 8.42
C ARG A 523 -23.63 -7.40 7.07
N VAL A 524 -22.74 -6.45 6.81
CA VAL A 524 -21.98 -6.32 5.55
C VAL A 524 -20.86 -7.35 5.48
N TYR A 525 -20.03 -7.47 6.51
CA TYR A 525 -18.80 -8.27 6.50
C TYR A 525 -18.89 -9.56 7.34
N GLY A 526 -19.90 -9.75 8.17
CA GLY A 526 -20.00 -10.93 9.05
C GLY A 526 -18.99 -10.94 10.19
N ALA A 527 -18.43 -9.78 10.54
CA ALA A 527 -17.39 -9.60 11.55
C ALA A 527 -17.44 -8.19 12.15
N SER A 528 -16.82 -8.02 13.31
CA SER A 528 -16.65 -6.70 13.95
C SER A 528 -15.69 -5.78 13.19
N GLY A 529 -15.71 -4.47 13.46
CA GLY A 529 -14.81 -3.52 12.78
C GLY A 529 -13.34 -3.95 12.88
N TRP A 530 -12.89 -4.37 14.07
CA TRP A 530 -11.55 -4.92 14.25
C TRP A 530 -11.32 -6.26 13.55
N GLU A 531 -12.26 -7.21 13.64
CA GLU A 531 -12.11 -8.51 12.97
C GLU A 531 -12.10 -8.38 11.44
N VAL A 532 -12.80 -7.39 10.89
CA VAL A 532 -12.79 -7.05 9.46
C VAL A 532 -11.42 -6.52 9.06
N LEU A 533 -10.86 -5.59 9.83
CA LEU A 533 -9.55 -4.99 9.53
C LEU A 533 -8.37 -5.92 9.80
N ALA A 534 -8.51 -6.88 10.72
CA ALA A 534 -7.47 -7.83 11.10
C ALA A 534 -7.38 -9.06 10.18
N ARG A 535 -8.23 -9.16 9.16
CA ARG A 535 -8.27 -10.32 8.26
C ARG A 535 -8.21 -9.89 6.80
N SER A 536 -7.79 -10.83 5.96
CA SER A 536 -7.75 -10.66 4.51
C SER A 536 -9.16 -10.32 3.95
N PRO A 537 -9.32 -9.26 3.11
CA PRO A 537 -10.60 -8.86 2.51
C PRO A 537 -11.24 -9.92 1.61
N GLN A 538 -10.48 -10.94 1.22
CA GLN A 538 -10.95 -12.10 0.47
C GLN A 538 -11.89 -12.97 1.32
N LEU A 539 -11.79 -12.90 2.65
CA LEU A 539 -12.65 -13.61 3.60
C LEU A 539 -13.99 -12.91 3.83
N ASP A 540 -14.17 -11.69 3.30
CA ASP A 540 -15.42 -10.96 3.44
C ASP A 540 -16.52 -11.61 2.56
N PRO A 541 -17.72 -11.88 3.13
CA PRO A 541 -18.80 -12.52 2.40
C PRO A 541 -19.27 -11.68 1.21
N ARG A 542 -19.49 -12.33 0.06
CA ARG A 542 -19.85 -11.68 -1.23
C ARG A 542 -21.18 -12.19 -1.81
N ASP A 543 -22.13 -12.48 -0.95
CA ASP A 543 -23.45 -13.01 -1.31
C ASP A 543 -24.55 -11.95 -1.20
N GLY A 544 -25.58 -12.07 -2.05
CA GLY A 544 -26.73 -11.16 -2.04
C GLY A 544 -26.35 -9.68 -2.16
N GLN A 545 -26.82 -8.86 -1.22
CA GLN A 545 -26.58 -7.41 -1.19
C GLN A 545 -25.12 -7.03 -0.89
N ARG A 546 -24.34 -7.94 -0.28
CA ARG A 546 -22.91 -7.70 0.03
C ARG A 546 -22.05 -7.59 -1.22
N ARG A 547 -22.55 -8.02 -2.39
CA ARG A 547 -21.86 -7.77 -3.68
C ARG A 547 -21.71 -6.29 -4.01
N ARG A 548 -22.55 -5.42 -3.41
CA ARG A 548 -22.52 -3.97 -3.60
C ARG A 548 -21.51 -3.28 -2.68
N SER A 549 -20.97 -3.95 -1.66
CA SER A 549 -19.95 -3.35 -0.80
C SER A 549 -18.60 -3.27 -1.52
N THR A 550 -17.88 -2.19 -1.29
CA THR A 550 -16.53 -2.01 -1.80
C THR A 550 -15.58 -3.09 -1.26
N ARG A 551 -14.58 -3.47 -2.05
CA ARG A 551 -13.46 -4.26 -1.52
C ARG A 551 -12.63 -3.36 -0.61
N LEU A 552 -12.37 -3.83 0.59
CA LEU A 552 -11.51 -3.15 1.54
C LEU A 552 -10.05 -3.23 1.11
N THR A 553 -9.30 -2.19 1.43
CA THR A 553 -7.85 -2.25 1.48
C THR A 553 -7.43 -3.15 2.64
N TYR A 554 -6.46 -4.03 2.40
CA TYR A 554 -5.92 -4.89 3.45
C TYR A 554 -4.83 -4.17 4.25
N PHE A 555 -4.90 -4.25 5.58
CA PHE A 555 -3.97 -3.62 6.53
C PHE A 555 -3.37 -4.66 7.47
N PRO A 556 -2.41 -5.48 7.00
CA PRO A 556 -1.86 -6.61 7.76
C PRO A 556 -1.22 -6.20 9.09
N GLU A 557 -0.63 -5.01 9.17
CA GLU A 557 -0.06 -4.48 10.40
C GLU A 557 -1.08 -4.35 11.54
N LEU A 558 -2.37 -4.17 11.23
CA LEU A 558 -3.45 -4.11 12.22
C LEU A 558 -3.78 -5.49 12.79
N ALA A 559 -3.61 -6.56 12.02
CA ALA A 559 -3.84 -7.92 12.50
C ALA A 559 -2.93 -8.26 13.69
N SER A 560 -1.69 -7.76 13.67
CA SER A 560 -0.69 -7.97 14.73
C SER A 560 -1.08 -7.34 16.09
N VAL A 561 -2.02 -6.39 16.10
CA VAL A 561 -2.48 -5.66 17.30
C VAL A 561 -3.98 -5.77 17.52
N ALA A 562 -4.64 -6.65 16.78
CA ALA A 562 -6.07 -6.84 16.90
C ALA A 562 -6.40 -7.28 18.34
N PRO A 563 -7.36 -6.63 19.01
CA PRO A 563 -7.82 -7.07 20.31
C PRO A 563 -8.36 -8.50 20.21
N ALA A 564 -8.06 -9.35 21.20
CA ALA A 564 -8.66 -10.67 21.27
C ALA A 564 -10.19 -10.56 21.28
N SER A 565 -10.88 -11.51 20.64
CA SER A 565 -12.35 -11.50 20.49
C SER A 565 -13.14 -11.48 21.82
N THR A 566 -12.47 -11.72 22.95
CA THR A 566 -13.01 -11.68 24.32
C THR A 566 -12.58 -10.45 25.14
N SER A 567 -11.85 -9.50 24.54
CA SER A 567 -11.24 -8.36 25.23
C SER A 567 -11.64 -7.02 24.60
N SER A 568 -11.66 -5.97 25.41
CA SER A 568 -11.74 -4.58 24.92
C SER A 568 -10.43 -4.16 24.26
N SER A 569 -10.49 -3.18 23.36
CA SER A 569 -9.28 -2.56 22.81
C SER A 569 -8.40 -1.92 23.90
N PRO A 570 -7.07 -1.98 23.76
CA PRO A 570 -6.17 -1.19 24.59
C PRO A 570 -6.42 0.31 24.37
N ILE A 571 -6.01 1.12 25.35
CA ILE A 571 -6.02 2.57 25.24
C ILE A 571 -4.59 3.05 25.12
N GLU A 572 -4.26 3.67 24.01
CA GLU A 572 -2.91 4.13 23.70
C GLU A 572 -2.70 5.60 24.08
N LEU A 573 -3.77 6.39 24.17
CA LEU A 573 -3.73 7.80 24.51
C LEU A 573 -3.89 8.09 26.02
N PRO A 574 -3.28 9.18 26.51
CA PRO A 574 -2.43 10.12 25.78
C PRO A 574 -1.00 9.59 25.61
N ASN A 575 -0.43 9.77 24.43
CA ASN A 575 0.92 9.29 24.12
C ASN A 575 1.64 10.31 23.22
N ALA A 576 2.90 10.61 23.54
CA ALA A 576 3.70 11.55 22.77
C ALA A 576 3.95 11.07 21.32
N ASN A 577 3.91 9.75 21.09
CA ASN A 577 4.15 9.14 19.80
C ASN A 577 3.00 9.33 18.81
N SER A 578 1.77 9.63 19.28
CA SER A 578 0.58 9.76 18.40
C SER A 578 0.71 10.84 17.33
N ARG A 579 1.56 11.84 17.58
CA ARG A 579 1.82 12.98 16.69
C ARG A 579 3.28 13.06 16.22
N SER A 580 4.08 12.04 16.51
CA SER A 580 5.53 12.05 16.26
C SER A 580 5.90 12.27 14.79
N HIS A 581 5.08 11.75 13.87
CA HIS A 581 5.28 11.89 12.43
C HIS A 581 4.52 13.07 11.80
N LEU A 582 3.67 13.78 12.57
CA LEU A 582 2.76 14.78 12.01
C LEU A 582 3.53 16.01 11.52
N GLN A 583 3.48 16.22 10.20
CA GLN A 583 4.07 17.38 9.54
C GLN A 583 2.99 18.09 8.71
N ILE A 584 2.66 19.34 9.05
CA ILE A 584 1.63 20.11 8.34
C ILE A 584 2.31 21.09 7.39
N HIS A 585 2.12 20.86 6.09
CA HIS A 585 2.71 21.66 5.01
C HIS A 585 1.63 22.50 4.36
N TRP A 586 1.76 23.81 4.49
CA TRP A 586 0.88 24.77 3.84
C TRP A 586 1.41 25.11 2.46
N ILE A 587 0.65 24.77 1.43
CA ILE A 587 0.90 25.16 0.06
C ILE A 587 0.03 26.37 -0.24
N ALA A 588 0.64 27.54 -0.10
CA ALA A 588 0.04 28.78 -0.55
C ALA A 588 -0.08 28.76 -2.08
N PRO A 589 -1.08 29.43 -2.65
CA PRO A 589 -1.05 29.74 -4.08
C PRO A 589 0.26 30.49 -4.40
N PRO A 590 0.84 30.30 -5.60
CA PRO A 590 2.05 31.01 -6.00
C PRO A 590 1.90 32.52 -5.71
N ALA A 591 2.93 33.14 -5.13
CA ALA A 591 2.90 34.58 -4.88
C ALA A 591 2.97 35.32 -6.22
N ILE A 592 1.88 36.00 -6.59
CA ILE A 592 1.83 36.80 -7.81
C ILE A 592 1.38 38.22 -7.44
N SER A 593 2.28 39.18 -7.63
CA SER A 593 1.97 40.60 -7.53
C SER A 593 1.23 41.06 -8.78
N HIS A 594 -0.06 41.39 -8.69
CA HIS A 594 -0.75 42.20 -9.70
C HIS A 594 -1.70 43.20 -9.06
N ALA A 595 -1.71 44.41 -9.62
CA ALA A 595 -2.52 45.53 -9.20
C ALA A 595 -4.02 45.20 -9.37
N ALA A 596 -4.79 45.46 -8.32
CA ALA A 596 -6.23 45.24 -8.30
C ALA A 596 -6.93 45.96 -9.46
N VAL A 597 -7.63 45.19 -10.30
CA VAL A 597 -8.78 45.68 -11.06
C VAL A 597 -9.98 45.53 -10.13
N ALA A 598 -10.61 46.64 -9.77
CA ALA A 598 -11.76 46.65 -8.88
C ALA A 598 -12.99 46.05 -9.58
N THR A 599 -13.53 44.95 -9.06
CA THR A 599 -14.90 44.49 -9.37
C THR A 599 -15.83 44.92 -8.24
N ASN A 600 -17.01 45.41 -8.63
CA ASN A 600 -18.02 46.00 -7.75
C ASN A 600 -19.20 45.01 -7.60
N SER A 601 -19.12 44.04 -6.69
CA SER A 601 -20.25 43.63 -5.83
C SER A 601 -19.84 42.42 -4.98
N ASP A 602 -20.16 42.43 -3.69
CA ASP A 602 -19.91 41.29 -2.78
C ASP A 602 -20.86 40.08 -3.05
N ASP A 603 -21.75 40.18 -4.06
CA ASP A 603 -22.86 39.24 -4.29
C ASP A 603 -22.59 38.18 -5.39
N TYR A 604 -21.69 38.44 -6.34
CA TYR A 604 -21.36 37.53 -7.44
C TYR A 604 -19.99 36.90 -7.26
N GLN A 605 -19.90 35.58 -7.47
CA GLN A 605 -18.67 34.80 -7.26
C GLN A 605 -18.21 34.16 -8.58
N PRO A 606 -17.45 34.89 -9.42
CA PRO A 606 -16.92 34.36 -10.68
C PRO A 606 -15.69 33.48 -10.43
N MET A 607 -15.66 32.29 -11.01
CA MET A 607 -14.53 31.37 -10.95
C MET A 607 -14.20 30.82 -12.33
N VAL A 608 -12.91 30.60 -12.57
CA VAL A 608 -12.42 29.85 -13.73
C VAL A 608 -11.32 28.91 -13.25
N ARG A 609 -11.37 27.66 -13.70
CA ARG A 609 -10.42 26.60 -13.34
C ARG A 609 -10.00 25.80 -14.56
N LEU A 610 -8.80 25.22 -14.49
CA LEU A 610 -8.32 24.21 -15.41
C LEU A 610 -8.70 22.83 -14.83
N ALA A 611 -9.48 22.05 -15.57
CA ALA A 611 -10.12 20.83 -15.09
C ALA A 611 -9.20 19.59 -15.11
N ASN A 612 -8.22 19.56 -16.02
CA ASN A 612 -7.35 18.42 -16.23
C ASN A 612 -6.07 18.43 -15.38
N SER A 613 -5.37 19.56 -15.21
CA SER A 613 -4.20 19.68 -14.31
C SER A 613 -3.82 21.14 -14.03
N ASN A 614 -2.99 21.44 -13.02
CA ASN A 614 -2.52 22.81 -12.74
C ASN A 614 -1.29 23.23 -13.58
N ALA A 615 -0.68 22.31 -14.31
CA ALA A 615 0.45 22.55 -15.19
C ALA A 615 0.30 21.63 -16.42
N LEU A 616 0.05 22.23 -17.57
CA LEU A 616 -0.14 21.49 -18.82
C LEU A 616 1.21 21.12 -19.39
N TRP A 617 1.32 19.90 -19.89
CA TRP A 617 2.46 19.45 -20.65
C TRP A 617 2.04 19.25 -22.10
N TYR A 618 2.74 19.89 -23.02
CA TYR A 618 2.56 19.60 -24.45
C TYR A 618 2.72 18.09 -24.68
N PRO A 619 1.80 17.41 -25.41
CA PRO A 619 0.73 17.96 -26.26
C PRO A 619 -0.69 18.05 -25.66
N GLU A 620 -0.88 17.91 -24.34
CA GLU A 620 -2.21 17.91 -23.70
C GLU A 620 -3.03 19.18 -24.00
N ALA A 621 -4.32 19.07 -24.31
CA ALA A 621 -5.19 20.24 -24.45
C ALA A 621 -5.63 20.80 -23.09
N ALA A 622 -5.90 22.10 -22.99
CA ALA A 622 -6.49 22.69 -21.79
C ALA A 622 -8.00 22.43 -21.75
N ILE A 623 -8.54 21.92 -20.64
CA ILE A 623 -9.99 21.87 -20.41
C ILE A 623 -10.34 22.88 -19.33
N LEU A 624 -11.02 23.95 -19.71
CA LEU A 624 -11.37 25.04 -18.81
C LEU A 624 -12.82 24.91 -18.39
N VAL A 625 -13.09 25.21 -17.12
CA VAL A 625 -14.43 25.29 -16.55
C VAL A 625 -14.58 26.62 -15.87
N ALA A 626 -15.61 27.38 -16.23
CA ALA A 626 -15.91 28.67 -15.66
C ALA A 626 -17.31 28.67 -15.05
N THR A 627 -17.47 29.28 -13.89
CA THR A 627 -18.75 29.39 -13.18
C THR A 627 -18.95 30.81 -12.67
N LEU A 628 -20.21 31.20 -12.53
CA LEU A 628 -20.61 32.40 -11.82
C LEU A 628 -21.67 31.98 -10.81
N ALA A 629 -21.41 32.16 -9.51
CA ALA A 629 -22.36 31.77 -8.47
C ALA A 629 -22.98 32.99 -7.78
N LYS A 630 -24.24 32.84 -7.37
CA LYS A 630 -24.99 33.80 -6.53
C LYS A 630 -25.97 33.05 -5.64
N GLU A 631 -26.09 33.45 -4.38
CA GLU A 631 -27.07 32.90 -3.42
C GLU A 631 -27.07 31.36 -3.29
N GLY A 632 -25.92 30.73 -3.53
CA GLY A 632 -25.75 29.27 -3.41
C GLY A 632 -26.17 28.45 -4.63
N GLY A 633 -26.52 29.10 -5.75
CA GLY A 633 -26.70 28.45 -7.06
C GLY A 633 -25.74 29.00 -8.13
N PHE A 634 -25.50 28.21 -9.18
CA PHE A 634 -24.75 28.67 -10.36
C PHE A 634 -25.64 29.46 -11.31
N ILE A 635 -25.05 30.30 -12.13
CA ILE A 635 -25.77 31.15 -13.07
C ILE A 635 -25.58 30.59 -14.48
N ALA A 636 -26.63 30.01 -15.05
CA ALA A 636 -26.71 29.63 -16.45
C ALA A 636 -27.20 30.80 -17.32
N LYS A 637 -27.09 30.67 -18.65
CA LYS A 637 -27.56 31.64 -19.67
C LYS A 637 -26.97 33.06 -19.57
N SER A 638 -25.84 33.20 -18.90
CA SER A 638 -24.99 34.39 -19.00
C SER A 638 -24.34 34.50 -20.37
N ASP A 639 -24.15 35.73 -20.85
CA ASP A 639 -23.27 36.02 -21.98
C ASP A 639 -21.81 35.84 -21.51
N ILE A 640 -21.06 34.90 -22.10
CA ILE A 640 -19.67 34.59 -21.71
C ILE A 640 -18.68 34.92 -22.83
N MET A 641 -17.56 35.55 -22.47
CA MET A 641 -16.44 35.82 -23.39
C MET A 641 -15.12 35.55 -22.68
N ALA A 642 -14.25 34.74 -23.28
CA ALA A 642 -12.92 34.49 -22.76
C ALA A 642 -11.82 34.95 -23.71
N THR A 643 -10.76 35.54 -23.16
CA THR A 643 -9.54 35.92 -23.88
C THR A 643 -8.34 35.26 -23.23
N VAL A 644 -7.36 34.88 -24.04
CA VAL A 644 -6.05 34.41 -23.57
C VAL A 644 -4.98 35.35 -24.05
N ALA A 645 -4.21 35.88 -23.12
CA ALA A 645 -2.95 36.55 -23.42
C ALA A 645 -1.81 35.51 -23.36
N ALA A 646 -1.19 35.24 -24.50
CA ALA A 646 -0.05 34.34 -24.62
C ALA A 646 1.25 35.01 -24.10
N PRO A 647 2.33 34.24 -23.87
CA PRO A 647 3.61 34.77 -23.37
C PRO A 647 4.22 35.90 -24.20
N ASP A 648 3.99 35.90 -25.52
CA ASP A 648 4.42 36.94 -26.45
C ASP A 648 3.47 38.16 -26.52
N SER A 649 2.45 38.20 -25.63
CA SER A 649 1.38 39.20 -25.57
C SER A 649 0.40 39.18 -26.74
N THR A 650 0.40 38.15 -27.59
CA THR A 650 -0.71 37.92 -28.52
C THR A 650 -1.98 37.57 -27.75
N ILE A 651 -3.13 38.00 -28.29
CA ILE A 651 -4.44 37.76 -27.66
C ILE A 651 -5.27 36.90 -28.60
N GLU A 652 -5.77 35.79 -28.08
CA GLU A 652 -6.75 34.92 -28.73
C GLU A 652 -8.03 34.84 -27.91
N THR A 653 -9.12 34.41 -28.55
CA THR A 653 -10.44 34.27 -27.90
C THR A 653 -10.81 32.80 -27.79
N ILE A 654 -11.30 32.39 -26.63
CA ILE A 654 -11.86 31.05 -26.40
C ILE A 654 -13.38 31.17 -26.23
N THR A 655 -14.11 30.26 -26.85
CA THR A 655 -15.55 30.13 -26.67
C THR A 655 -15.85 29.10 -25.58
N PHE A 656 -16.70 29.49 -24.64
CA PHE A 656 -17.23 28.60 -23.60
C PHE A 656 -18.66 28.19 -23.93
N HIS A 657 -19.02 26.98 -23.54
CA HIS A 657 -20.30 26.32 -23.85
C HIS A 657 -20.97 25.79 -22.57
N ASP A 658 -22.30 25.87 -22.54
CA ASP A 658 -23.22 25.33 -21.52
C ASP A 658 -24.42 24.71 -22.27
N ASP A 659 -24.11 23.81 -23.20
CA ASP A 659 -25.01 23.25 -24.23
C ASP A 659 -25.15 21.72 -24.18
N GLY A 660 -24.50 21.05 -23.22
CA GLY A 660 -24.49 19.61 -23.03
C GLY A 660 -23.71 18.86 -24.12
N ILE A 661 -22.85 19.56 -24.87
CA ILE A 661 -21.98 18.97 -25.89
C ILE A 661 -20.54 19.04 -25.40
N ALA A 662 -19.85 17.90 -25.40
CA ALA A 662 -18.48 17.78 -24.94
C ALA A 662 -17.56 18.92 -25.45
N PRO A 663 -16.75 19.55 -24.59
CA PRO A 663 -16.42 19.12 -23.23
C PRO A 663 -17.49 19.42 -22.16
N ASP A 664 -18.61 20.03 -22.54
CA ASP A 664 -19.72 20.27 -21.64
C ASP A 664 -20.59 19.01 -21.47
N LEU A 665 -20.98 18.70 -20.24
CA LEU A 665 -21.66 17.45 -19.90
C LEU A 665 -23.18 17.62 -19.75
N GLU A 666 -23.64 18.79 -19.33
CA GLU A 666 -25.06 19.05 -19.05
C GLU A 666 -25.42 20.47 -19.46
N ALA A 667 -26.44 20.61 -20.30
CA ALA A 667 -26.85 21.92 -20.80
C ALA A 667 -27.61 22.74 -19.75
N ASP A 668 -27.38 24.05 -19.75
CA ASP A 668 -28.03 25.03 -18.87
C ASP A 668 -27.81 24.77 -17.35
N ASP A 669 -26.70 24.16 -16.95
CA ASP A 669 -26.38 23.83 -15.54
C ASP A 669 -25.52 24.91 -14.84
N GLY A 670 -25.04 25.89 -15.60
CA GLY A 670 -24.22 27.01 -15.12
C GLY A 670 -22.72 26.68 -15.00
N LEU A 671 -22.28 25.50 -15.45
CA LEU A 671 -20.89 25.13 -15.63
C LEU A 671 -20.50 25.32 -17.11
N TYR A 672 -19.92 26.47 -17.40
CA TYR A 672 -19.42 26.73 -18.74
C TYR A 672 -18.10 25.99 -18.96
N THR A 673 -17.96 25.25 -20.05
CA THR A 673 -16.72 24.55 -20.38
C THR A 673 -16.15 24.96 -21.73
N ALA A 674 -14.83 24.86 -21.86
CA ALA A 674 -14.11 25.13 -23.10
C ALA A 674 -12.88 24.24 -23.24
N SER A 675 -12.57 23.82 -24.46
CA SER A 675 -11.29 23.21 -24.81
C SER A 675 -10.39 24.24 -25.50
N TRP A 676 -9.15 24.34 -25.05
CA TRP A 676 -8.19 25.31 -25.57
C TRP A 676 -6.89 24.64 -26.03
N LEU A 677 -6.54 24.92 -27.28
CA LEU A 677 -5.38 24.41 -27.99
C LEU A 677 -4.27 25.47 -28.02
N TYR A 678 -3.43 25.48 -26.98
CA TYR A 678 -2.29 26.40 -26.91
C TYR A 678 -1.21 26.04 -27.93
N THR A 679 -0.42 27.04 -28.32
CA THR A 679 0.68 26.94 -29.30
C THR A 679 2.04 27.42 -28.77
N GLN A 680 2.06 28.05 -27.58
CA GLN A 680 3.27 28.59 -26.98
C GLN A 680 3.57 27.92 -25.64
N ASN A 681 4.85 27.86 -25.29
CA ASN A 681 5.30 27.41 -23.97
C ASN A 681 5.30 28.60 -22.99
N GLY A 682 4.98 28.36 -21.73
CA GLY A 682 5.04 29.36 -20.68
C GLY A 682 3.66 29.84 -20.21
N LYS A 683 3.65 31.01 -19.58
CA LYS A 683 2.50 31.53 -18.86
C LYS A 683 1.48 32.17 -19.81
N HIS A 684 0.25 31.69 -19.76
CA HIS A 684 -0.90 32.27 -20.45
C HIS A 684 -1.89 32.80 -19.40
N LEU A 685 -2.38 34.01 -19.60
CA LEU A 685 -3.40 34.61 -18.74
C LEU A 685 -4.75 34.51 -19.44
N ILE A 686 -5.66 33.73 -18.86
CA ILE A 686 -7.02 33.58 -19.36
C ILE A 686 -7.92 34.51 -18.54
N THR A 687 -8.67 35.38 -19.22
CA THR A 687 -9.67 36.26 -18.62
C THR A 687 -11.04 35.87 -19.12
N VAL A 688 -11.94 35.51 -18.21
CA VAL A 688 -13.33 35.15 -18.50
C VAL A 688 -14.25 36.26 -18.00
N HIS A 689 -15.09 36.76 -18.90
CA HIS A 689 -16.12 37.76 -18.62
C HIS A 689 -17.49 37.11 -18.69
N PHE A 690 -18.29 37.34 -17.65
CA PHE A 690 -19.70 37.00 -17.58
C PHE A 690 -20.53 38.28 -17.58
N SER A 691 -21.54 38.34 -18.43
CA SER A 691 -22.48 39.46 -18.41
C SER A 691 -23.92 39.01 -18.59
N ASN A 692 -24.86 39.84 -18.15
CA ASN A 692 -26.29 39.64 -18.38
C ASN A 692 -26.87 40.83 -19.16
N GLY A 693 -26.29 41.10 -20.33
CA GLY A 693 -26.70 42.22 -21.17
C GLY A 693 -28.12 42.06 -21.70
N ALA A 694 -28.47 40.80 -22.03
CA ALA A 694 -29.77 40.40 -22.57
C ALA A 694 -30.85 40.13 -21.50
N GLY A 695 -30.50 40.05 -20.20
CA GLY A 695 -31.45 39.75 -19.13
C GLY A 695 -31.95 38.29 -19.11
N ALA A 696 -31.17 37.37 -19.67
CA ALA A 696 -31.51 35.97 -19.84
C ALA A 696 -30.93 35.06 -18.74
N ALA A 697 -30.01 35.56 -17.92
CA ALA A 697 -29.32 34.77 -16.89
C ALA A 697 -30.28 34.22 -15.83
N GLN A 698 -30.01 33.01 -15.34
CA GLN A 698 -30.84 32.32 -14.36
C GLN A 698 -29.96 31.64 -13.31
N ILE A 699 -30.34 31.75 -12.04
CA ILE A 699 -29.78 30.91 -10.99
C ILE A 699 -30.38 29.51 -11.14
N VAL A 700 -29.51 28.55 -11.36
CA VAL A 700 -29.81 27.12 -11.47
C VAL A 700 -29.16 26.39 -10.29
N TYR A 701 -29.83 25.32 -9.86
CA TYR A 701 -29.42 24.52 -8.69
C TYR A 701 -29.10 23.07 -9.08
N ALA A 702 -28.95 22.81 -10.38
CA ALA A 702 -28.83 21.48 -10.99
C ALA A 702 -27.58 20.71 -10.52
N SER A 703 -26.48 21.42 -10.23
CA SER A 703 -25.24 20.83 -9.73
C SER A 703 -25.30 20.35 -8.26
N ASN A 704 -26.36 20.71 -7.53
CA ASN A 704 -26.61 20.21 -6.18
C ASN A 704 -27.59 19.03 -6.30
N HIS A 705 -27.07 17.81 -6.26
CA HIS A 705 -27.91 16.61 -6.13
C HIS A 705 -28.66 16.66 -4.78
N TYR A 706 -29.85 17.25 -4.77
CA TYR A 706 -30.76 17.11 -3.64
C TYR A 706 -31.25 15.66 -3.58
N THR A 707 -31.03 15.00 -2.45
CA THR A 707 -31.63 13.68 -2.18
C THR A 707 -33.15 13.74 -2.39
N PRO A 708 -33.76 12.77 -3.09
CA PRO A 708 -35.21 12.68 -3.16
C PRO A 708 -35.78 12.54 -1.76
N ASP A 709 -36.94 13.15 -1.54
CA ASP A 709 -37.67 12.92 -0.31
C ASP A 709 -38.15 11.44 -0.22
N PRO A 710 -38.67 10.99 0.94
CA PRO A 710 -39.11 9.60 1.14
C PRO A 710 -40.23 9.11 0.20
N THR A 711 -40.81 9.98 -0.65
CA THR A 711 -41.85 9.66 -1.62
C THR A 711 -41.32 9.49 -3.05
N GLY A 712 -40.05 9.79 -3.31
CA GLY A 712 -39.41 9.60 -4.61
C GLY A 712 -39.68 10.72 -5.62
N THR A 713 -40.32 11.83 -5.23
CA THR A 713 -40.35 13.05 -6.04
C THR A 713 -39.20 13.97 -5.61
N GLY A 714 -38.16 14.08 -6.45
CA GLY A 714 -37.07 15.03 -6.21
C GLY A 714 -37.58 16.47 -6.26
N TYR A 715 -37.19 17.29 -5.28
CA TYR A 715 -37.37 18.74 -5.36
C TYR A 715 -36.16 19.34 -6.07
N GLN A 716 -36.31 19.67 -7.34
CA GLN A 716 -35.40 20.57 -8.04
C GLN A 716 -36.00 21.98 -7.92
N PRO A 717 -35.34 22.93 -7.23
CA PRO A 717 -35.82 24.30 -7.20
C PRO A 717 -35.91 24.82 -8.65
N LEU A 718 -37.02 25.45 -9.01
CA LEU A 718 -37.16 26.03 -10.34
C LEU A 718 -36.09 27.11 -10.56
N PRO A 719 -35.50 27.22 -11.78
CA PRO A 719 -34.55 28.28 -12.09
C PRO A 719 -35.10 29.66 -11.74
N GLN A 720 -34.28 30.49 -11.08
CA GLN A 720 -34.64 31.84 -10.69
C GLN A 720 -34.04 32.85 -11.67
N SER A 721 -34.87 33.55 -12.44
CA SER A 721 -34.39 34.57 -13.39
C SER A 721 -33.70 35.74 -12.69
N ILE A 722 -32.56 36.18 -13.24
CA ILE A 722 -31.85 37.38 -12.83
C ILE A 722 -32.20 38.51 -13.80
N THR A 723 -32.91 39.51 -13.30
CA THR A 723 -33.38 40.64 -14.12
C THR A 723 -32.42 41.84 -14.10
N GLU A 724 -31.50 41.88 -13.14
CA GLU A 724 -30.47 42.90 -13.08
C GLU A 724 -29.33 42.61 -14.04
N LYS A 725 -28.69 43.68 -14.51
CA LYS A 725 -27.50 43.60 -15.35
C LYS A 725 -26.27 43.47 -14.48
N PHE A 726 -25.36 42.57 -14.85
CA PHE A 726 -24.05 42.44 -14.25
C PHE A 726 -22.99 42.30 -15.36
N ASP A 727 -21.74 42.59 -14.99
CA ASP A 727 -20.53 42.39 -15.78
C ASP A 727 -19.43 42.04 -14.79
N GLU A 728 -19.12 40.75 -14.70
CA GLU A 728 -18.19 40.18 -13.74
C GLU A 728 -17.08 39.46 -14.48
N ALA A 729 -15.86 39.54 -13.95
CA ALA A 729 -14.69 38.95 -14.59
C ALA A 729 -13.85 38.16 -13.60
N THR A 730 -13.22 37.11 -14.10
CA THR A 730 -12.27 36.30 -13.34
C THR A 730 -11.13 35.87 -14.25
N THR A 731 -10.01 35.50 -13.64
CA THR A 731 -8.79 35.16 -14.37
C THR A 731 -8.14 33.91 -13.82
N ILE A 732 -7.47 33.16 -14.70
CA ILE A 732 -6.59 32.06 -14.33
C ILE A 732 -5.29 32.16 -15.12
N ASP A 733 -4.18 31.90 -14.43
CA ASP A 733 -2.89 31.68 -15.06
C ASP A 733 -2.76 30.20 -15.42
N VAL A 734 -2.53 29.90 -16.70
CA VAL A 734 -2.24 28.55 -17.20
C VAL A 734 -0.79 28.47 -17.61
N TYR A 735 -0.04 27.57 -16.98
CA TYR A 735 1.35 27.31 -17.33
C TYR A 735 1.40 26.10 -18.25
N VAL A 736 1.85 26.35 -19.46
CA VAL A 736 2.20 25.31 -20.43
C VAL A 736 3.68 25.02 -20.27
N ASN A 737 4.05 23.74 -20.29
CA ASN A 737 5.41 23.24 -20.31
C ASN A 737 5.60 22.32 -21.53
N GLY A 738 6.80 22.31 -22.10
CA GLY A 738 7.08 21.59 -23.36
C GLY A 738 6.90 22.48 -24.59
N SER A 739 7.43 22.05 -25.74
CA SER A 739 7.38 22.82 -27.00
C SER A 739 6.82 21.96 -28.13
N PRO A 740 5.97 22.51 -29.02
CA PRO A 740 5.50 21.84 -30.24
C PRO A 740 6.66 21.33 -31.11
N ALA A 741 7.74 22.11 -31.22
CA ALA A 741 8.95 21.66 -31.88
C ALA A 741 9.63 20.60 -30.99
N ASN A 742 9.66 19.35 -31.46
CA ASN A 742 10.44 18.20 -30.94
C ASN A 742 9.72 17.21 -30.01
N VAL A 743 8.40 17.23 -29.87
CA VAL A 743 7.67 16.20 -29.11
C VAL A 743 7.01 15.22 -30.08
N ASN A 744 7.04 13.92 -29.76
CA ASN A 744 6.46 12.85 -30.57
C ASN A 744 6.95 12.77 -32.03
N THR A 745 8.00 13.45 -32.47
CA THR A 745 8.42 13.35 -33.89
C THR A 745 9.05 11.99 -34.23
N PRO A 746 9.11 11.56 -35.51
CA PRO A 746 9.83 10.34 -35.89
C PRO A 746 11.31 10.36 -35.48
N GLN A 747 11.93 11.54 -35.38
CA GLN A 747 13.32 11.72 -34.94
C GLN A 747 13.47 11.61 -33.41
N LEU A 748 12.43 11.94 -32.64
CA LEU A 748 12.40 11.93 -31.18
C LEU A 748 11.07 11.32 -30.70
N PRO A 749 10.93 9.98 -30.81
CA PRO A 749 9.69 9.32 -30.43
C PRO A 749 9.51 9.31 -28.91
N THR A 750 8.25 9.38 -28.48
CA THR A 750 7.90 9.30 -27.05
C THR A 750 7.89 7.86 -26.59
N GLN A 751 8.57 7.56 -25.47
CA GLN A 751 8.52 6.24 -24.86
C GLN A 751 7.21 6.08 -24.09
N ILE A 752 6.49 5.00 -24.36
CA ILE A 752 5.22 4.66 -23.71
C ILE A 752 5.31 3.31 -22.99
N THR A 753 4.52 3.17 -21.93
CA THR A 753 4.47 1.97 -21.09
C THR A 753 3.48 0.93 -21.62
N LEU A 754 3.71 -0.33 -21.26
CA LEU A 754 2.89 -1.50 -21.69
C LEU A 754 1.76 -1.85 -20.69
N ASP A 755 1.29 -0.85 -19.95
CA ASP A 755 0.35 -0.96 -18.83
C ASP A 755 -1.05 -0.43 -19.15
N ASN A 756 -1.37 -0.21 -20.44
CA ASN A 756 -2.60 0.43 -20.91
C ASN A 756 -2.81 1.88 -20.41
N ARG A 757 -1.76 2.57 -19.95
CA ARG A 757 -1.83 3.99 -19.62
C ARG A 757 -1.96 4.83 -20.90
N ASN A 758 -2.85 5.82 -20.87
CA ASN A 758 -3.01 6.78 -21.97
C ASN A 758 -1.87 7.80 -21.97
N PHE A 759 -1.35 8.06 -23.17
CA PHE A 759 -0.41 9.13 -23.47
C PHE A 759 -1.06 10.07 -24.51
N PRO A 760 -0.96 11.39 -24.32
CA PRO A 760 -1.59 12.35 -25.22
C PRO A 760 -0.81 12.46 -26.54
N GLY A 761 -1.54 12.59 -27.64
CA GLY A 761 -1.03 12.89 -28.97
C GLY A 761 -1.83 14.00 -29.64
N ARG A 762 -1.20 14.72 -30.58
CA ARG A 762 -1.78 15.91 -31.19
C ARG A 762 -1.19 16.14 -32.58
N ILE A 763 -2.08 16.28 -33.55
CA ILE A 763 -1.75 16.79 -34.89
C ILE A 763 -1.85 18.30 -34.83
N ASP A 764 -0.75 19.01 -35.01
CA ASP A 764 -0.69 20.48 -34.87
C ASP A 764 -0.13 21.23 -36.08
N GLU A 765 0.34 20.51 -37.11
CA GLU A 765 0.72 21.07 -38.40
C GLU A 765 0.37 20.16 -39.60
N ALA A 766 0.35 20.75 -40.79
CA ALA A 766 0.08 20.00 -42.01
C ALA A 766 1.20 19.00 -42.29
N GLY A 767 0.84 17.73 -42.35
CA GLY A 767 1.78 16.62 -42.55
C GLY A 767 2.45 16.13 -41.26
N ASP A 768 1.97 16.59 -40.10
CA ASP A 768 2.45 16.14 -38.80
C ASP A 768 2.25 14.63 -38.61
N GLN A 769 3.24 14.02 -37.97
CA GLN A 769 3.34 12.60 -37.71
C GLN A 769 3.95 12.39 -36.32
N ASP A 770 3.08 12.06 -35.37
CA ASP A 770 3.47 11.65 -34.04
C ASP A 770 4.07 10.22 -34.07
N SER A 771 4.96 9.92 -33.14
CA SER A 771 5.78 8.71 -33.08
C SER A 771 5.99 8.33 -31.63
N PHE A 772 5.62 7.10 -31.31
CA PHE A 772 5.72 6.51 -29.99
C PHE A 772 6.52 5.21 -30.07
N THR A 773 7.21 4.87 -29.00
CA THR A 773 8.06 3.67 -28.95
C THR A 773 7.86 2.92 -27.65
N PHE A 774 7.98 1.60 -27.72
CA PHE A 774 7.94 0.75 -26.53
C PHE A 774 8.81 -0.49 -26.76
N THR A 775 9.29 -1.08 -25.66
CA THR A 775 10.09 -2.31 -25.68
C THR A 775 9.49 -3.32 -24.69
N PRO A 776 9.02 -4.49 -25.15
CA PRO A 776 8.43 -5.50 -24.28
C PRO A 776 9.45 -6.18 -23.39
N ALA A 777 9.10 -6.34 -22.11
CA ALA A 777 9.86 -7.16 -21.17
C ALA A 777 9.63 -8.68 -21.36
N GLN A 778 8.58 -9.06 -22.10
CA GLN A 778 8.21 -10.44 -22.42
C GLN A 778 7.60 -10.50 -23.83
N SER A 779 7.76 -11.63 -24.52
CA SER A 779 7.07 -11.87 -25.79
C SER A 779 5.59 -12.19 -25.56
N GLY A 780 4.69 -11.71 -26.41
CA GLY A 780 3.25 -11.94 -26.25
C GLY A 780 2.36 -11.10 -27.17
N GLU A 781 1.05 -11.18 -27.00
CA GLU A 781 0.10 -10.29 -27.68
C GLU A 781 -0.07 -9.00 -26.87
N VAL A 782 0.05 -7.86 -27.54
CA VAL A 782 -0.32 -6.54 -27.00
C VAL A 782 -1.34 -5.88 -27.93
N VAL A 783 -2.08 -4.92 -27.41
CA VAL A 783 -3.05 -4.13 -28.16
C VAL A 783 -2.63 -2.67 -28.12
N VAL A 784 -2.53 -2.06 -29.29
CA VAL A 784 -2.35 -0.61 -29.46
C VAL A 784 -3.73 0.01 -29.61
N ARG A 785 -4.03 1.06 -28.85
CA ARG A 785 -5.33 1.76 -28.87
C ARG A 785 -5.16 3.24 -29.11
N LEU A 786 -6.11 3.82 -29.82
CA LEU A 786 -6.24 5.26 -30.01
C LEU A 786 -7.67 5.67 -29.65
N THR A 787 -7.81 6.53 -28.65
CA THR A 787 -9.08 6.97 -28.05
C THR A 787 -9.21 8.49 -28.06
N ASP A 788 -10.37 9.00 -27.62
CA ASP A 788 -10.61 10.41 -27.31
C ASP A 788 -10.33 11.36 -28.49
N PHE A 789 -10.74 10.93 -29.69
CA PHE A 789 -10.57 11.72 -30.91
C PHE A 789 -11.36 13.04 -30.81
N ALA A 790 -10.66 14.16 -31.00
CA ALA A 790 -11.29 15.48 -31.06
C ALA A 790 -10.76 16.29 -32.25
N TYR A 791 -11.45 17.41 -32.55
CA TYR A 791 -11.11 18.33 -33.65
C TYR A 791 -11.06 17.65 -35.03
N GLY A 792 -11.95 16.67 -35.25
CA GLY A 792 -12.05 16.00 -36.56
C GLY A 792 -10.96 14.94 -36.81
N MET A 793 -10.15 14.60 -35.80
CA MET A 793 -9.07 13.63 -35.91
C MET A 793 -9.51 12.30 -36.55
N GLN A 794 -8.88 11.96 -37.68
CA GLN A 794 -9.00 10.67 -38.36
C GLN A 794 -7.61 10.03 -38.40
N PRO A 795 -7.30 9.08 -37.49
CA PRO A 795 -5.95 8.56 -37.38
C PRO A 795 -5.58 7.65 -38.56
N HIS A 796 -4.38 7.87 -39.05
CA HIS A 796 -3.61 7.00 -39.92
C HIS A 796 -2.40 6.48 -39.13
N VAL A 797 -2.35 5.16 -38.93
CA VAL A 797 -1.47 4.50 -37.95
C VAL A 797 -0.54 3.52 -38.66
N ASN A 798 0.76 3.69 -38.47
CA ASN A 798 1.78 2.74 -38.87
C ASN A 798 2.40 2.08 -37.64
N VAL A 799 2.55 0.77 -37.66
CA VAL A 799 3.30 0.01 -36.65
C VAL A 799 4.54 -0.53 -37.31
N LEU A 800 5.71 -0.16 -36.80
CA LEU A 800 7.02 -0.52 -37.32
C LEU A 800 7.81 -1.32 -36.29
N ARG A 801 8.63 -2.26 -36.79
CA ARG A 801 9.65 -2.95 -36.01
C ARG A 801 10.98 -2.25 -36.18
N ASP A 802 11.63 -1.90 -35.07
CA ASP A 802 12.94 -1.26 -35.10
C ASP A 802 14.04 -2.31 -35.35
N THR A 803 14.42 -2.48 -36.62
CA THR A 803 15.59 -3.27 -37.02
C THR A 803 16.57 -2.37 -37.78
N ASN A 804 17.72 -2.89 -38.26
CA ASN A 804 18.67 -2.09 -39.07
C ASN A 804 18.01 -1.37 -40.28
N GLU A 805 16.81 -1.80 -40.69
CA GLU A 805 15.85 -1.05 -41.50
C GLU A 805 14.48 -1.08 -40.82
N LEU A 806 13.74 0.04 -40.74
CA LEU A 806 12.41 0.07 -40.14
C LEU A 806 11.43 -0.75 -41.02
N ALA A 807 10.96 -1.89 -40.50
CA ALA A 807 10.02 -2.76 -41.22
C ALA A 807 8.58 -2.46 -40.79
N VAL A 808 7.70 -2.10 -41.74
CA VAL A 808 6.27 -1.88 -41.46
C VAL A 808 5.59 -3.23 -41.19
N LEU A 809 4.98 -3.36 -40.02
CA LEU A 809 4.25 -4.54 -39.57
C LEU A 809 2.74 -4.42 -39.83
N ALA A 810 2.20 -3.21 -39.69
CA ALA A 810 0.80 -2.91 -39.95
C ALA A 810 0.62 -1.43 -40.34
N GLU A 811 -0.34 -1.17 -41.23
CA GLU A 811 -0.79 0.16 -41.62
C GLU A 811 -2.32 0.16 -41.54
N SER A 812 -2.91 1.21 -40.97
CA SER A 812 -4.36 1.29 -40.77
C SER A 812 -4.86 2.72 -40.83
N GLN A 813 -6.03 2.91 -41.43
CA GLN A 813 -6.77 4.17 -41.42
C GLN A 813 -8.09 3.97 -40.71
N TYR A 814 -8.46 4.92 -39.87
CA TYR A 814 -9.70 4.84 -39.11
C TYR A 814 -10.44 6.17 -39.14
N ILE A 815 -11.73 6.10 -39.44
CA ILE A 815 -12.65 7.25 -39.43
C ILE A 815 -13.60 7.01 -38.27
N PRO A 816 -13.49 7.76 -37.16
CA PRO A 816 -14.34 7.57 -35.99
C PRO A 816 -15.83 7.78 -36.33
N THR A 817 -16.69 6.95 -35.75
CA THR A 817 -18.16 7.10 -35.82
C THR A 817 -18.74 6.95 -34.41
N GLY A 818 -19.21 8.05 -33.81
CA GLY A 818 -19.65 8.04 -32.41
C GLY A 818 -18.48 7.81 -31.44
N ASP A 819 -18.73 7.16 -30.31
CA ASP A 819 -17.75 6.94 -29.21
C ASP A 819 -16.77 5.78 -29.47
N ASN A 820 -16.58 5.39 -30.73
CA ASN A 820 -15.72 4.27 -31.07
C ASN A 820 -14.24 4.69 -31.04
N TYR A 821 -13.38 3.77 -30.59
CA TYR A 821 -11.92 3.92 -30.58
C TYR A 821 -11.27 2.96 -31.58
N PHE A 822 -10.06 3.29 -32.04
CA PHE A 822 -9.28 2.41 -32.89
C PHE A 822 -8.43 1.47 -32.03
N PHE A 823 -8.30 0.20 -32.43
CA PHE A 823 -7.29 -0.69 -31.86
C PHE A 823 -6.71 -1.63 -32.92
N THR A 824 -5.48 -2.07 -32.68
CA THR A 824 -4.83 -3.14 -33.43
C THR A 824 -4.07 -4.08 -32.51
N LYS A 825 -4.13 -5.37 -32.80
CA LYS A 825 -3.40 -6.41 -32.06
C LYS A 825 -2.03 -6.62 -32.69
N LEU A 826 -1.02 -6.73 -31.85
CA LEU A 826 0.37 -6.90 -32.26
C LEU A 826 1.01 -8.03 -31.47
N MET A 827 1.63 -8.97 -32.17
CA MET A 827 2.52 -9.95 -31.54
C MET A 827 3.91 -9.33 -31.39
N VAL A 828 4.41 -9.32 -30.15
CA VAL A 828 5.68 -8.68 -29.81
C VAL A 828 6.69 -9.67 -29.25
N GLU A 829 7.97 -9.37 -29.46
CA GLU A 829 9.11 -10.15 -28.99
C GLU A 829 9.82 -9.41 -27.85
N VAL A 830 10.29 -10.16 -26.85
CA VAL A 830 11.06 -9.63 -25.72
C VAL A 830 12.30 -8.86 -26.20
N GLN A 831 12.57 -7.70 -25.59
CA GLN A 831 13.68 -6.80 -25.90
C GLN A 831 13.71 -6.22 -27.34
N GLN A 832 12.67 -6.48 -28.15
CA GLN A 832 12.52 -5.85 -29.46
C GLN A 832 11.81 -4.51 -29.33
N THR A 833 12.39 -3.43 -29.84
CA THR A 833 11.71 -2.12 -29.87
C THR A 833 10.74 -2.03 -31.04
N TYR A 834 9.55 -1.52 -30.75
CA TYR A 834 8.49 -1.23 -31.72
C TYR A 834 8.21 0.26 -31.73
N ARG A 835 7.82 0.78 -32.90
CA ARG A 835 7.45 2.16 -33.12
C ARG A 835 6.03 2.24 -33.67
N ILE A 836 5.23 3.14 -33.13
CA ILE A 836 3.89 3.45 -33.62
C ILE A 836 3.91 4.89 -34.11
N GLU A 837 3.59 5.09 -35.37
CA GLU A 837 3.45 6.42 -35.94
C GLU A 837 1.97 6.72 -36.19
N VAL A 838 1.52 7.90 -35.79
CA VAL A 838 0.13 8.35 -35.89
C VAL A 838 0.13 9.68 -36.62
N SER A 839 -0.64 9.76 -37.70
CA SER A 839 -0.83 10.96 -38.52
C SER A 839 -2.32 11.16 -38.80
N HIS A 840 -2.71 12.30 -39.37
CA HIS A 840 -4.07 12.51 -39.84
C HIS A 840 -4.25 11.99 -41.28
N VAL A 841 -5.36 11.31 -41.59
CA VAL A 841 -5.67 10.80 -42.95
C VAL A 841 -5.66 11.92 -44.01
N ASN A 842 -6.24 13.08 -43.70
CA ASN A 842 -6.02 14.32 -44.46
C ASN A 842 -4.62 14.94 -44.15
N PRO A 843 -3.68 14.97 -45.10
CA PRO A 843 -2.33 15.50 -44.87
C PRO A 843 -2.28 17.02 -44.71
N ASN A 844 -3.37 17.74 -44.96
CA ASN A 844 -3.47 19.19 -44.73
C ASN A 844 -4.20 19.53 -43.43
N ALA A 845 -4.55 18.54 -42.59
CA ALA A 845 -5.10 18.82 -41.27
C ALA A 845 -4.05 19.54 -40.42
N THR A 846 -4.48 20.53 -39.66
CA THR A 846 -3.61 21.35 -38.79
C THR A 846 -4.01 21.22 -37.31
N ASP A 847 -4.99 20.36 -37.04
CA ASP A 847 -5.59 20.12 -35.74
C ASP A 847 -6.10 18.67 -35.66
N GLY A 848 -5.91 18.08 -34.49
CA GLY A 848 -6.42 16.76 -34.15
C GLY A 848 -5.89 16.34 -32.79
N LEU A 849 -6.74 15.82 -31.91
CA LEU A 849 -6.32 15.25 -30.63
C LEU A 849 -6.70 13.78 -30.55
N TYR A 850 -5.90 13.04 -29.79
CA TYR A 850 -6.17 11.66 -29.45
C TYR A 850 -5.32 11.25 -28.22
N ASN A 851 -5.67 10.12 -27.62
CA ASN A 851 -4.82 9.43 -26.65
C ASN A 851 -4.37 8.09 -27.24
N ILE A 852 -3.11 7.71 -26.98
CA ILE A 852 -2.56 6.40 -27.35
C ILE A 852 -2.25 5.58 -26.10
N SER A 853 -2.54 4.28 -26.13
CA SER A 853 -2.10 3.34 -25.10
C SER A 853 -1.69 1.99 -25.69
N VAL A 854 -0.78 1.30 -25.00
CA VAL A 854 -0.35 -0.06 -25.36
C VAL A 854 -0.34 -0.93 -24.12
N GLY A 855 -0.75 -2.18 -24.25
CA GLY A 855 -0.67 -3.15 -23.18
C GLY A 855 -1.52 -4.40 -23.46
N PRO A 856 -1.77 -5.23 -22.44
CA PRO A 856 -2.55 -6.44 -22.62
C PRO A 856 -3.99 -6.13 -23.08
N PRO A 857 -4.66 -7.07 -23.79
CA PRO A 857 -6.07 -6.91 -24.19
C PRO A 857 -6.97 -6.54 -23.01
N LEU A 858 -7.84 -5.54 -23.18
CA LEU A 858 -8.77 -5.16 -22.13
C LEU A 858 -9.88 -6.21 -22.01
N PRO A 859 -10.58 -6.31 -20.85
CA PRO A 859 -11.64 -7.30 -20.63
C PRO A 859 -12.92 -7.13 -21.47
N ASN A 860 -12.88 -6.35 -22.55
CA ASN A 860 -14.04 -6.08 -23.39
C ASN A 860 -14.19 -7.16 -24.48
N GLN A 861 -15.43 -7.39 -24.91
CA GLN A 861 -15.76 -8.47 -25.87
C GLN A 861 -15.09 -8.27 -27.24
N THR A 862 -14.68 -7.03 -27.57
CA THR A 862 -14.12 -6.68 -28.88
C THR A 862 -12.63 -6.99 -28.99
N GLU A 863 -11.87 -6.85 -27.89
CA GLU A 863 -10.42 -7.06 -27.87
C GLU A 863 -9.99 -8.47 -27.43
N GLN A 864 -10.82 -9.22 -26.68
CA GLN A 864 -10.47 -10.60 -26.28
C GLN A 864 -10.66 -11.63 -27.40
N GLY A 865 -11.34 -11.25 -28.49
CA GLY A 865 -11.45 -12.01 -29.74
C GLY A 865 -12.70 -12.91 -29.84
N SER A 866 -13.24 -12.94 -31.05
CA SER A 866 -13.96 -14.07 -31.66
C SER A 866 -12.99 -15.12 -32.17
#